data_AF-A0A6J7F3I1-F1
#
_entry.id   AF-A0A6J7F3I1-F1
#
_cell.length_a   1.000
_cell.length_b   1.000
_cell.length_c   1.000
_cell.angle_alpha   90.00
_cell.angle_beta   90.00
_cell.angle_gamma   90.00
#
_symmetry.space_group_name_H-M   'P 1'
#
loop_
_entity.id
_entity.type
_entity.pdbx_description
1 polymer ?
#
loop_
_entity_poly.entity_id
_entity_poly.type
_entity_poly.pdbx_seq_one_letter_code
_entity_poly.pdbx_strand_id
1 'polypeptide(L)'
;MNHDDMSERSTMLRRWSNQFELNADYWKRLSTIIVVGGVTIFLLLTLHPDLILRNNTPTGGDMGAHVWGPAFLRDHLLNHFRLAGWSMDWYAGLPVYRYYMVIPALFIVVINFVLPYGVAIKIAAVVGILTLPYCTWLFGKYARFAYPIPEMLAIAATIFLYDESFTIYGGNIASTMAGEFSFSIALSLSILGFALVARGLETGKYLAAGSIVVALSALSHGIVLLFVFGGVALMLLFWIEPKINGIRDNAAVVFGFKVIGFAVLLSAFWVIPFVTSHSYMTDMKYEPRPSGSSDSFWSMYFPLNPLWDIVIMSLALVGAASQFIRRQKIGMWLSVYCAILAAGVYFARGGLPVIGLLWNPRILPFFYLLRYFLFAIGVYEVVVFVARVLSFERVARQAQSQRQENETLQIAQISSSRTKNSFNLGVLTTFAVVTFLIIGFRFQELPFGSVQTNAAGKSEYVWGPIRGASSHDGFVDGWARWNFTGYEGKSAYGEYHDVVTTMKSLGADPSQGCGRAVWENNGELNKYGTTMGLMLLPFWTDGCISSMEGLFFEAAGTTPYHFITAAAMSKQSSNPVRELRYDNNDAAKGVAYMRALGVKYFMGFTPEAVAAASAQPGLVKVAQSGPWVIFRVSESDLVVPLKVQPVVVSMASGDPRERWLEIGTSWFQQADEWAALPADAGPREWQHIDAKIDLTRRTGEPGAPGRRVDIVTPGQAIEPVALPPVVVSNVVQGQSDVSFSVDKIGVPILVRVSYFPNWKVDGAKGPFRVAPNMMVVIPTSNNVKLHYGSTLRDYMAYLLTFIGIGLLMRRRRQMRREFQ
;
A
#
# COMPACT_ATOMS: atom_id res chain seq x y z
N MET A 1 -54.00 39.37 18.37
CA MET A 1 -53.08 38.86 17.33
C MET A 1 -53.95 38.14 16.31
N ASN A 2 -54.18 38.76 15.15
CA ASN A 2 -55.34 38.49 14.30
C ASN A 2 -55.26 37.16 13.55
N HIS A 3 -56.40 36.48 13.46
CA HIS A 3 -56.58 35.19 12.77
C HIS A 3 -56.22 35.27 11.27
N ASP A 4 -56.33 36.45 10.66
CA ASP A 4 -56.00 36.72 9.26
C ASP A 4 -54.49 36.71 8.97
N ASP A 5 -53.66 37.17 9.91
CA ASP A 5 -52.19 37.23 9.75
C ASP A 5 -51.55 35.82 9.82
N MET A 6 -52.17 34.92 10.59
CA MET A 6 -51.82 33.49 10.59
C MET A 6 -52.25 32.78 9.31
N SER A 7 -53.41 33.14 8.76
CA SER A 7 -53.92 32.60 7.50
C SER A 7 -53.00 32.96 6.35
N GLU A 8 -52.64 34.24 6.20
CA GLU A 8 -51.74 34.73 5.15
C GLU A 8 -50.35 34.09 5.20
N ARG A 9 -49.74 34.01 6.40
CA ARG A 9 -48.46 33.29 6.60
C ARG A 9 -48.55 31.83 6.20
N SER A 10 -49.65 31.15 6.54
CA SER A 10 -49.85 29.74 6.19
C SER A 10 -49.94 29.55 4.66
N THR A 11 -50.63 30.44 3.95
CA THR A 11 -50.71 30.43 2.48
C THR A 11 -49.37 30.75 1.82
N MET A 12 -48.61 31.73 2.34
CA MET A 12 -47.27 32.04 1.83
C MET A 12 -46.31 30.86 1.99
N LEU A 13 -46.25 30.25 3.17
CA LEU A 13 -45.40 29.07 3.43
C LEU A 13 -45.78 27.88 2.54
N ARG A 14 -47.07 27.68 2.28
CA ARG A 14 -47.56 26.63 1.39
C ARG A 14 -47.20 26.90 -0.08
N ARG A 15 -47.25 28.16 -0.51
CA ARG A 15 -46.83 28.60 -1.85
C ARG A 15 -45.32 28.45 -2.05
N TRP A 16 -44.53 28.79 -1.04
CA TRP A 16 -43.08 28.61 -1.02
C TRP A 16 -42.67 27.14 -1.04
N SER A 17 -43.31 26.30 -0.22
CA SER A 17 -43.09 24.85 -0.20
C SER A 17 -43.40 24.22 -1.56
N ASN A 18 -44.51 24.61 -2.19
CA ASN A 18 -44.85 24.13 -3.54
C ASN A 18 -43.84 24.60 -4.59
N GLN A 19 -43.36 25.86 -4.54
CA GLN A 19 -42.29 26.33 -5.43
C GLN A 19 -40.96 25.61 -5.20
N PHE A 20 -40.65 25.23 -3.96
CA PHE A 20 -39.45 24.49 -3.63
C PHE A 20 -39.46 23.07 -4.22
N GLU A 21 -40.59 22.39 -4.13
CA GLU A 21 -40.79 21.06 -4.73
C GLU A 21 -40.81 21.13 -6.28
N LEU A 22 -41.35 22.19 -6.88
CA LEU A 22 -41.31 22.43 -8.34
C LEU A 22 -39.87 22.60 -8.87
N ASN A 23 -38.97 23.18 -8.06
CA ASN A 23 -37.57 23.38 -8.39
C ASN A 23 -36.65 22.27 -7.83
N ALA A 24 -37.17 21.06 -7.60
CA ALA A 24 -36.43 20.00 -6.93
C ALA A 24 -35.08 19.66 -7.60
N ASP A 25 -35.01 19.65 -8.93
CA ASP A 25 -33.77 19.33 -9.66
C ASP A 25 -32.67 20.37 -9.45
N TYR A 26 -33.03 21.65 -9.35
CA TYR A 26 -32.10 22.72 -9.01
C TYR A 26 -31.53 22.49 -7.61
N TRP A 27 -32.39 22.27 -6.61
CA TRP A 27 -31.97 22.09 -5.22
C TRP A 27 -31.13 20.84 -5.01
N LYS A 28 -31.46 19.72 -5.68
CA LYS A 28 -30.64 18.50 -5.65
C LYS A 28 -29.25 18.74 -6.22
N ARG A 29 -29.15 19.44 -7.36
CA ARG A 29 -27.84 19.76 -7.97
C ARG A 29 -27.04 20.68 -7.06
N LEU A 30 -27.66 21.73 -6.52
CA LEU A 30 -27.00 22.68 -5.63
C LEU A 30 -26.50 21.98 -4.35
N SER A 31 -27.35 21.19 -3.69
CA SER A 31 -26.96 20.46 -2.48
C SER A 31 -25.87 19.43 -2.76
N THR A 32 -25.91 18.76 -3.91
CA THR A 32 -24.85 17.84 -4.34
C THR A 32 -23.51 18.56 -4.51
N ILE A 33 -23.50 19.70 -5.20
CA ILE A 33 -22.28 20.50 -5.42
C ILE A 33 -21.73 20.96 -4.07
N ILE A 34 -22.59 21.45 -3.17
CA ILE A 34 -22.19 21.90 -1.84
C ILE A 34 -21.64 20.75 -1.00
N VAL A 35 -22.33 19.60 -0.97
CA VAL A 35 -21.91 18.47 -0.12
C VAL A 35 -20.63 17.83 -0.65
N VAL A 36 -20.61 17.44 -1.93
CA VAL A 36 -19.45 16.75 -2.51
C VAL A 36 -18.26 17.71 -2.61
N GLY A 37 -18.48 18.94 -3.09
CA GLY A 37 -17.44 19.96 -3.12
C GLY A 37 -16.97 20.37 -1.73
N GLY A 38 -17.88 20.51 -0.77
CA GLY A 38 -17.59 20.89 0.60
C GLY A 38 -16.72 19.86 1.34
N VAL A 39 -17.04 18.56 1.24
CA VAL A 39 -16.19 17.53 1.87
C VAL A 39 -14.84 17.41 1.18
N THR A 40 -14.74 17.60 -0.14
CA THR A 40 -13.46 17.60 -0.86
C THR A 40 -12.61 18.81 -0.48
N ILE A 41 -13.20 20.00 -0.36
CA ILE A 41 -12.51 21.21 0.11
C ILE A 41 -12.04 21.01 1.55
N PHE A 42 -12.88 20.47 2.43
CA PHE A 42 -12.51 20.20 3.82
C PHE A 42 -11.29 19.26 3.90
N LEU A 43 -11.30 18.16 3.15
CA LEU A 43 -10.15 17.25 3.04
C LEU A 43 -8.90 17.95 2.50
N LEU A 44 -9.05 18.79 1.46
CA LEU A 44 -7.93 19.55 0.89
C LEU A 44 -7.30 20.48 1.92
N LEU A 45 -8.11 21.14 2.75
CA LEU A 45 -7.63 22.05 3.79
C LEU A 45 -6.85 21.30 4.88
N THR A 46 -7.36 20.14 5.35
CA THR A 46 -6.64 19.27 6.29
C THR A 46 -5.29 18.76 5.73
N LEU A 47 -5.15 18.68 4.41
CA LEU A 47 -3.92 18.22 3.76
C LEU A 47 -2.92 19.35 3.45
N HIS A 48 -3.19 20.58 3.90
CA HIS A 48 -2.33 21.76 3.74
C HIS A 48 -1.94 22.04 2.27
N PRO A 49 -2.83 22.69 1.48
CA PRO A 49 -2.60 22.92 0.05
C PRO A 49 -1.35 23.76 -0.23
N ASP A 50 -0.97 24.66 0.68
CA ASP A 50 0.28 25.42 0.62
C ASP A 50 1.52 24.51 0.72
N LEU A 51 1.50 23.48 1.58
CA LEU A 51 2.58 22.51 1.70
C LEU A 51 2.58 21.50 0.54
N ILE A 52 1.42 21.15 -0.01
CA ILE A 52 1.32 20.30 -1.21
C ILE A 52 2.02 20.99 -2.40
N LEU A 53 1.79 22.29 -2.58
CA LEU A 53 2.34 23.07 -3.69
C LEU A 53 3.76 23.57 -3.45
N ARG A 54 4.31 23.38 -2.24
CA ARG A 54 5.70 23.71 -1.93
C ARG A 54 6.66 22.76 -2.64
N ASN A 55 7.65 23.33 -3.33
CA ASN A 55 8.70 22.59 -4.03
C ASN A 55 9.81 22.14 -3.06
N ASN A 56 9.57 21.02 -2.39
CA ASN A 56 10.48 20.33 -1.47
C ASN A 56 10.12 18.84 -1.45
N THR A 57 11.05 18.02 -0.95
CA THR A 57 10.98 16.57 -1.03
C THR A 57 10.15 16.02 0.14
N PRO A 58 9.02 15.34 -0.09
CA PRO A 58 8.20 14.83 1.02
C PRO A 58 8.96 13.82 1.87
N THR A 59 8.60 13.74 3.16
CA THR A 59 9.22 12.85 4.15
C THR A 59 8.13 12.12 4.97
N GLY A 60 8.52 11.46 6.07
CA GLY A 60 7.62 10.78 7.00
C GLY A 60 7.38 9.31 6.67
N GLY A 61 7.41 8.44 7.68
CA GLY A 61 7.22 7.00 7.51
C GLY A 61 7.94 6.43 6.29
N ASP A 62 7.22 5.64 5.51
CA ASP A 62 7.65 5.10 4.21
C ASP A 62 7.55 6.14 3.07
N MET A 63 6.70 7.16 3.23
CA MET A 63 6.52 8.25 2.26
C MET A 63 7.85 8.92 1.89
N GLY A 64 8.76 9.08 2.86
CA GLY A 64 10.08 9.66 2.60
C GLY A 64 10.91 8.88 1.57
N ALA A 65 10.83 7.56 1.55
CA ALA A 65 11.59 6.75 0.59
C ALA A 65 10.88 6.55 -0.76
N HIS A 66 9.58 6.83 -0.84
CA HIS A 66 8.80 6.73 -2.08
C HIS A 66 9.29 7.66 -3.19
N VAL A 67 10.08 8.69 -2.87
CA VAL A 67 10.65 9.63 -3.84
C VAL A 67 11.68 8.98 -4.77
N TRP A 68 12.28 7.84 -4.38
CA TRP A 68 13.26 7.16 -5.23
C TRP A 68 12.63 6.45 -6.44
N GLY A 69 11.53 5.72 -6.23
CA GLY A 69 10.96 4.84 -7.25
C GLY A 69 10.57 5.55 -8.55
N PRO A 70 9.72 6.60 -8.52
CA PRO A 70 9.31 7.32 -9.73
C PRO A 70 10.48 8.03 -10.43
N ALA A 71 11.49 8.49 -9.68
CA ALA A 71 12.72 9.05 -10.26
C ALA A 71 13.49 7.97 -11.00
N PHE A 72 13.70 6.81 -10.37
CA PHE A 72 14.35 5.66 -11.00
C PHE A 72 13.60 5.19 -12.26
N LEU A 73 12.26 5.16 -12.21
CA LEU A 73 11.41 4.85 -13.35
C LEU A 73 11.67 5.81 -14.53
N ARG A 74 11.64 7.12 -14.26
CA ARG A 74 11.89 8.18 -15.24
C ARG A 74 13.27 8.07 -15.86
N ASP A 75 14.30 7.94 -15.01
CA ASP A 75 15.69 8.14 -15.42
C ASP A 75 16.33 6.89 -16.02
N HIS A 76 15.91 5.69 -15.57
CA HIS A 76 16.57 4.43 -15.94
C HIS A 76 15.69 3.42 -16.68
N LEU A 77 14.36 3.48 -16.55
CA LEU A 77 13.47 2.48 -17.15
C LEU A 77 12.72 2.99 -18.38
N LEU A 78 12.07 4.15 -18.29
CA LEU A 78 11.24 4.69 -19.38
C LEU A 78 12.06 5.04 -20.62
N ASN A 79 13.29 5.51 -20.43
CA ASN A 79 14.25 5.77 -21.52
C ASN A 79 14.59 4.51 -22.33
N HIS A 80 14.26 3.31 -21.83
CA HIS A 80 14.49 2.03 -22.49
C HIS A 80 13.17 1.29 -22.76
N PHE A 81 12.03 2.01 -22.73
CA PHE A 81 10.68 1.47 -22.90
C PHE A 81 10.32 0.33 -21.93
N ARG A 82 10.82 0.41 -20.69
CA ARG A 82 10.55 -0.58 -19.64
C ARG A 82 9.68 0.01 -18.53
N LEU A 83 8.81 -0.83 -17.97
CA LEU A 83 7.98 -0.51 -16.79
C LEU A 83 8.46 -1.22 -15.52
N ALA A 84 9.39 -2.16 -15.66
CA ALA A 84 10.03 -2.89 -14.57
C ALA A 84 11.47 -3.23 -14.99
N GLY A 85 12.36 -3.40 -14.03
CA GLY A 85 13.77 -3.63 -14.31
C GLY A 85 14.56 -4.05 -13.07
N TRP A 86 15.83 -3.67 -13.04
CA TRP A 86 16.73 -3.94 -11.92
C TRP A 86 17.36 -2.64 -11.46
N SER A 87 17.60 -2.52 -10.16
CA SER A 87 18.43 -1.46 -9.58
C SER A 87 19.42 -2.07 -8.61
N MET A 88 20.62 -1.49 -8.54
CA MET A 88 21.64 -1.80 -7.52
C MET A 88 21.47 -0.96 -6.24
N ASP A 89 20.54 -0.02 -6.23
CA ASP A 89 20.45 1.05 -5.23
C ASP A 89 20.08 0.54 -3.83
N TRP A 90 19.26 -0.51 -3.74
CA TRP A 90 18.81 -1.10 -2.47
C TRP A 90 19.16 -2.57 -2.34
N TYR A 91 19.42 -3.04 -1.13
CA TYR A 91 19.54 -4.46 -0.77
C TYR A 91 20.57 -5.26 -1.60
N ALA A 92 21.66 -4.65 -2.07
CA ALA A 92 22.59 -5.30 -3.01
C ALA A 92 21.94 -5.74 -4.35
N GLY A 93 20.77 -5.18 -4.66
CA GLY A 93 20.03 -5.36 -5.90
C GLY A 93 18.59 -5.82 -5.70
N LEU A 94 17.66 -5.27 -6.48
CA LEU A 94 16.26 -5.67 -6.48
C LEU A 94 15.57 -5.54 -7.86
N PRO A 95 14.54 -6.36 -8.13
CA PRO A 95 13.68 -6.22 -9.30
C PRO A 95 12.64 -5.10 -9.10
N VAL A 96 12.94 -3.89 -9.59
CA VAL A 96 12.09 -2.70 -9.44
C VAL A 96 10.77 -2.87 -10.20
N TYR A 97 9.65 -2.53 -9.56
CA TYR A 97 8.27 -2.67 -10.08
C TYR A 97 7.84 -4.09 -10.49
N ARG A 98 8.60 -5.12 -10.09
CA ARG A 98 8.16 -6.52 -10.23
C ARG A 98 7.08 -6.88 -9.21
N TYR A 99 7.25 -6.41 -7.97
CA TYR A 99 6.35 -6.70 -6.84
C TYR A 99 5.60 -5.47 -6.32
N TYR A 100 6.08 -4.28 -6.68
CA TYR A 100 5.43 -3.00 -6.37
C TYR A 100 4.78 -2.41 -7.63
N MET A 101 3.80 -1.54 -7.41
CA MET A 101 2.89 -1.06 -8.46
C MET A 101 3.48 0.11 -9.23
N VAL A 102 3.39 0.04 -10.56
CA VAL A 102 4.00 1.03 -11.45
C VAL A 102 3.08 2.20 -11.78
N ILE A 103 1.75 2.03 -11.71
CA ILE A 103 0.80 3.06 -12.17
C ILE A 103 0.87 4.36 -11.35
N PRO A 104 0.91 4.34 -10.00
CA PRO A 104 1.07 5.57 -9.22
C PRO A 104 2.40 6.28 -9.51
N ALA A 105 3.47 5.53 -9.76
CA ALA A 105 4.76 6.09 -10.13
C ALA A 105 4.72 6.74 -11.52
N LEU A 106 4.10 6.09 -12.51
CA LEU A 106 3.87 6.70 -13.84
C LEU A 106 3.04 7.98 -13.73
N PHE A 107 2.02 8.01 -12.88
CA PHE A 107 1.22 9.21 -12.66
C PHE A 107 2.07 10.36 -12.11
N ILE A 108 2.97 10.09 -11.16
CA ILE A 108 3.94 11.06 -10.65
C ILE A 108 4.84 11.57 -11.78
N VAL A 109 5.42 10.67 -12.58
CA VAL A 109 6.29 11.05 -13.70
C VAL A 109 5.54 11.92 -14.72
N VAL A 110 4.28 11.60 -15.01
CA VAL A 110 3.44 12.38 -15.93
C VAL A 110 3.21 13.80 -15.39
N ILE A 111 2.91 13.95 -14.10
CA ILE A 111 2.73 15.28 -13.50
C ILE A 111 4.06 16.05 -13.45
N ASN A 112 5.17 15.35 -13.20
CA ASN A 112 6.52 15.93 -13.14
C ASN A 112 6.97 16.59 -14.46
N PHE A 113 6.32 16.29 -15.60
CA PHE A 113 6.58 17.01 -16.85
C PHE A 113 6.16 18.49 -16.80
N VAL A 114 5.20 18.84 -15.94
CA VAL A 114 4.61 20.19 -15.87
C VAL A 114 4.86 20.85 -14.52
N LEU A 115 4.93 20.07 -13.44
CA LEU A 115 5.12 20.56 -12.07
C LEU A 115 6.44 20.03 -11.48
N PRO A 116 7.05 20.74 -10.51
CA PRO A 116 8.25 20.25 -9.83
C PRO A 116 8.03 18.87 -9.18
N TYR A 117 9.08 18.05 -9.13
CA TYR A 117 9.00 16.66 -8.69
C TYR A 117 8.40 16.48 -7.29
N GLY A 118 8.81 17.32 -6.32
CA GLY A 118 8.27 17.29 -4.96
C GLY A 118 6.76 17.55 -4.92
N VAL A 119 6.28 18.50 -5.74
CA VAL A 119 4.85 18.81 -5.89
C VAL A 119 4.11 17.65 -6.58
N ALA A 120 4.71 17.07 -7.62
CA ALA A 120 4.12 15.93 -8.35
C ALA A 120 3.86 14.73 -7.43
N ILE A 121 4.82 14.38 -6.57
CA ILE A 121 4.66 13.30 -5.59
C ILE A 121 3.55 13.63 -4.60
N LYS A 122 3.53 14.83 -4.04
CA LYS A 122 2.51 15.21 -3.04
C LYS A 122 1.11 15.22 -3.63
N ILE A 123 0.94 15.69 -4.87
CA ILE A 123 -0.34 15.60 -5.59
C ILE A 123 -0.76 14.14 -5.73
N ALA A 124 0.15 13.25 -6.15
CA ALA A 124 -0.15 11.82 -6.22
C ALA A 124 -0.46 11.22 -4.85
N ALA A 125 0.21 11.66 -3.79
CA ALA A 125 -0.03 11.20 -2.43
C ALA A 125 -1.47 11.50 -1.96
N VAL A 126 -2.02 12.66 -2.33
CA VAL A 126 -3.35 13.09 -1.87
C VAL A 126 -4.50 12.78 -2.81
N VAL A 127 -4.23 12.51 -4.10
CA VAL A 127 -5.30 12.43 -5.11
C VAL A 127 -6.36 11.37 -4.77
N GLY A 128 -5.93 10.21 -4.24
CA GLY A 128 -6.86 9.15 -3.83
C GLY A 128 -7.82 9.58 -2.72
N ILE A 129 -7.32 10.34 -1.74
CA ILE A 129 -8.13 10.92 -0.66
C ILE A 129 -9.14 11.90 -1.23
N LEU A 130 -8.68 12.83 -2.08
CA LEU A 130 -9.50 13.91 -2.63
C LEU A 130 -10.57 13.41 -3.60
N THR A 131 -10.29 12.33 -4.35
CA THR A 131 -11.24 11.77 -5.33
C THR A 131 -12.22 10.77 -4.74
N LEU A 132 -11.94 10.19 -3.57
CA LEU A 132 -12.78 9.14 -2.99
C LEU A 132 -14.23 9.61 -2.75
N PRO A 133 -14.53 10.78 -2.14
CA PRO A 133 -15.92 11.23 -1.95
C PRO A 133 -16.69 11.42 -3.26
N TYR A 134 -16.02 11.91 -4.31
CA TYR A 134 -16.62 12.04 -5.63
C TYR A 134 -16.91 10.67 -6.26
N CYS A 135 -15.97 9.72 -6.13
CA CYS A 135 -16.14 8.35 -6.62
C CYS A 135 -17.29 7.62 -5.89
N THR A 136 -17.46 7.83 -4.58
CA THR A 136 -18.55 7.21 -3.82
C THR A 136 -19.91 7.84 -4.13
N TRP A 137 -19.96 9.16 -4.37
CA TRP A 137 -21.15 9.80 -4.93
C TRP A 137 -21.52 9.23 -6.30
N LEU A 138 -20.54 9.09 -7.21
CA LEU A 138 -20.75 8.48 -8.52
C LEU A 138 -21.24 7.03 -8.39
N PHE A 139 -20.66 6.25 -7.48
CA PHE A 139 -21.12 4.90 -7.17
C PHE A 139 -22.58 4.89 -6.72
N GLY A 140 -22.96 5.74 -5.76
CA GLY A 140 -24.34 5.87 -5.31
C GLY A 140 -25.31 6.21 -6.45
N LYS A 141 -24.93 7.18 -7.30
CA LYS A 141 -25.71 7.64 -8.43
C LYS A 141 -25.86 6.57 -9.52
N TYR A 142 -24.78 5.87 -9.87
CA TYR A 142 -24.75 4.86 -10.93
C TYR A 142 -25.42 3.57 -10.48
N ALA A 143 -25.38 3.27 -9.18
CA ALA A 143 -26.16 2.22 -8.53
C ALA A 143 -27.64 2.56 -8.35
N ARG A 144 -28.09 3.76 -8.79
CA ARG A 144 -29.48 4.25 -8.71
C ARG A 144 -30.04 4.30 -7.29
N PHE A 145 -29.22 4.64 -6.30
CA PHE A 145 -29.75 5.01 -4.99
C PHE A 145 -30.54 6.32 -5.09
N ALA A 146 -31.65 6.42 -4.36
CA ALA A 146 -32.48 7.60 -4.35
C ALA A 146 -31.79 8.75 -3.60
N TYR A 147 -32.00 9.99 -4.06
CA TYR A 147 -31.57 11.18 -3.33
C TYR A 147 -32.15 11.18 -1.90
N PRO A 148 -31.34 11.47 -0.86
CA PRO A 148 -29.98 12.01 -0.87
C PRO A 148 -28.88 10.96 -0.59
N ILE A 149 -29.17 9.67 -0.76
CA ILE A 149 -28.23 8.59 -0.40
C ILE A 149 -26.86 8.75 -1.11
N PRO A 150 -26.77 9.04 -2.43
CA PRO A 150 -25.47 9.24 -3.07
C PRO A 150 -24.61 10.32 -2.40
N GLU A 151 -25.21 11.43 -1.99
CA GLU A 151 -24.53 12.53 -1.29
C GLU A 151 -24.12 12.10 0.13
N MET A 152 -24.95 11.32 0.82
CA MET A 152 -24.60 10.74 2.13
C MET A 152 -23.46 9.72 2.04
N LEU A 153 -23.31 8.99 0.93
CA LEU A 153 -22.17 8.08 0.71
C LEU A 153 -20.85 8.84 0.52
N ALA A 154 -20.89 10.06 -0.04
CA ALA A 154 -19.72 10.94 -0.08
C ALA A 154 -19.27 11.33 1.34
N ILE A 155 -20.22 11.73 2.18
CA ILE A 155 -19.96 12.04 3.60
C ILE A 155 -19.46 10.79 4.35
N ALA A 156 -20.03 9.62 4.10
CA ALA A 156 -19.59 8.36 4.72
C ALA A 156 -18.14 7.99 4.34
N ALA A 157 -17.74 8.26 3.10
CA ALA A 157 -16.35 8.11 2.68
C ALA A 157 -15.41 9.07 3.43
N THR A 158 -15.85 10.30 3.67
CA THR A 158 -15.12 11.26 4.51
C THR A 158 -14.97 10.76 5.94
N ILE A 159 -16.03 10.20 6.55
CA ILE A 159 -15.94 9.58 7.90
C ILE A 159 -14.87 8.48 7.91
N PHE A 160 -14.85 7.61 6.89
CA PHE A 160 -13.82 6.57 6.74
C PHE A 160 -12.40 7.16 6.60
N LEU A 161 -12.24 8.25 5.83
CA LEU A 161 -10.93 8.89 5.63
C LEU A 161 -10.34 9.46 6.93
N TYR A 162 -11.18 9.95 7.83
CA TYR A 162 -10.80 10.45 9.16
C TYR A 162 -10.80 9.37 10.26
N ASP A 163 -11.02 8.10 9.93
CA ASP A 163 -11.00 7.03 10.93
C ASP A 163 -9.57 6.74 11.38
N GLU A 164 -9.16 7.26 12.53
CA GLU A 164 -7.81 7.10 13.10
C GLU A 164 -7.60 5.81 13.89
N SER A 165 -8.57 4.90 13.90
CA SER A 165 -8.44 3.62 14.62
C SER A 165 -7.40 2.67 14.02
N PHE A 166 -6.85 3.02 12.85
CA PHE A 166 -5.75 2.32 12.19
C PHE A 166 -4.87 3.28 11.39
N THR A 167 -3.57 3.00 11.33
CA THR A 167 -2.58 3.92 10.75
C THR A 167 -1.75 3.33 9.62
N ILE A 168 -1.86 2.02 9.36
CA ILE A 168 -1.05 1.32 8.33
C ILE A 168 -1.84 0.27 7.55
N TYR A 169 -3.17 0.18 7.73
CA TYR A 169 -3.96 -0.84 7.01
C TYR A 169 -4.26 -0.44 5.57
N GLY A 170 -4.46 0.86 5.31
CA GLY A 170 -4.67 1.41 3.96
C GLY A 170 -5.93 2.27 3.83
N GLY A 171 -5.93 3.20 2.88
CA GLY A 171 -7.13 3.90 2.39
C GLY A 171 -7.55 5.16 3.16
N ASN A 172 -7.39 5.21 4.48
CA ASN A 172 -7.64 6.43 5.28
C ASN A 172 -6.45 7.42 5.18
N ILE A 173 -6.60 8.63 5.74
CA ILE A 173 -5.54 9.65 5.65
C ILE A 173 -4.30 9.22 6.42
N ALA A 174 -4.46 8.67 7.63
CA ALA A 174 -3.33 8.18 8.44
C ALA A 174 -2.47 7.15 7.70
N SER A 175 -3.09 6.11 7.12
CA SER A 175 -2.36 5.12 6.31
C SER A 175 -1.73 5.74 5.07
N THR A 176 -2.42 6.67 4.42
CA THR A 176 -1.89 7.38 3.25
C THR A 176 -0.63 8.17 3.62
N MET A 177 -0.61 8.84 4.78
CA MET A 177 0.55 9.56 5.30
C MET A 177 1.65 8.62 5.82
N ALA A 178 1.32 7.40 6.23
CA ALA A 178 2.33 6.39 6.55
C ALA A 178 3.13 5.94 5.31
N GLY A 179 2.55 6.04 4.10
CA GLY A 179 3.14 5.59 2.83
C GLY A 179 2.15 4.93 1.88
N GLU A 180 0.94 4.60 2.34
CA GLU A 180 -0.06 3.80 1.59
C GLU A 180 -0.88 4.62 0.57
N PHE A 181 -0.28 5.64 -0.06
CA PHE A 181 -1.01 6.48 -1.02
C PHE A 181 -1.43 5.73 -2.28
N SER A 182 -0.63 4.75 -2.70
CA SER A 182 -0.97 3.86 -3.81
C SER A 182 -2.25 3.05 -3.52
N PHE A 183 -2.43 2.60 -2.27
CA PHE A 183 -3.68 2.00 -1.79
C PHE A 183 -4.85 2.98 -1.92
N SER A 184 -4.68 4.23 -1.48
CA SER A 184 -5.73 5.26 -1.53
C SER A 184 -6.19 5.54 -2.98
N ILE A 185 -5.25 5.70 -3.92
CA ILE A 185 -5.54 5.83 -5.35
C ILE A 185 -6.33 4.61 -5.86
N ALA A 186 -5.83 3.40 -5.56
CA ALA A 186 -6.45 2.16 -6.00
C ALA A 186 -7.87 2.00 -5.44
N LEU A 187 -8.09 2.38 -4.17
CA LEU A 187 -9.39 2.33 -3.50
C LEU A 187 -10.38 3.29 -4.17
N SER A 188 -9.99 4.54 -4.42
CA SER A 188 -10.85 5.50 -5.14
C SER A 188 -11.21 4.99 -6.55
N LEU A 189 -10.24 4.43 -7.28
CA LEU A 189 -10.48 3.81 -8.59
C LEU A 189 -11.38 2.58 -8.49
N SER A 190 -11.27 1.77 -7.44
CA SER A 190 -12.12 0.58 -7.24
C SER A 190 -13.60 0.96 -7.10
N ILE A 191 -13.89 2.01 -6.34
CA ILE A 191 -15.25 2.51 -6.15
C ILE A 191 -15.81 3.06 -7.47
N LEU A 192 -15.00 3.81 -8.23
CA LEU A 192 -15.38 4.24 -9.57
C LEU A 192 -15.60 3.05 -10.52
N GLY A 193 -14.76 2.02 -10.41
CA GLY A 193 -14.90 0.76 -11.14
C GLY A 193 -16.24 0.08 -10.85
N PHE A 194 -16.60 -0.05 -9.57
CA PHE A 194 -17.91 -0.58 -9.17
C PHE A 194 -19.07 0.27 -9.70
N ALA A 195 -18.94 1.60 -9.72
CA ALA A 195 -19.96 2.49 -10.28
C ALA A 195 -20.21 2.19 -11.78
N LEU A 196 -19.13 2.13 -12.55
CA LEU A 196 -19.18 1.88 -13.99
C LEU A 196 -19.68 0.48 -14.32
N VAL A 197 -19.25 -0.54 -13.55
CA VAL A 197 -19.67 -1.92 -13.73
C VAL A 197 -21.13 -2.10 -13.34
N ALA A 198 -21.57 -1.59 -12.19
CA ALA A 198 -22.97 -1.64 -11.77
C ALA A 198 -23.89 -1.05 -12.85
N ARG A 199 -23.55 0.13 -13.38
CA ARG A 199 -24.31 0.76 -14.45
C ARG A 199 -24.22 0.00 -15.76
N GLY A 200 -23.05 -0.57 -16.06
CA GLY A 200 -22.82 -1.36 -17.27
C GLY A 200 -23.61 -2.66 -17.28
N LEU A 201 -23.76 -3.33 -16.14
CA LEU A 201 -24.57 -4.55 -16.00
C LEU A 201 -26.06 -4.28 -16.28
N GLU A 202 -26.56 -3.09 -15.98
CA GLU A 202 -27.93 -2.70 -16.28
C GLU A 202 -28.14 -2.22 -17.73
N THR A 203 -27.15 -1.54 -18.30
CA THR A 203 -27.32 -0.78 -19.56
C THR A 203 -26.57 -1.36 -20.75
N GLY A 204 -25.66 -2.29 -20.54
CA GLY A 204 -24.68 -2.75 -21.54
C GLY A 204 -23.61 -1.71 -21.92
N LYS A 205 -23.65 -0.50 -21.34
CA LYS A 205 -22.71 0.60 -21.61
C LYS A 205 -21.48 0.53 -20.69
N TYR A 206 -20.50 1.41 -20.90
CA TYR A 206 -19.30 1.55 -20.06
C TYR A 206 -18.33 0.36 -20.06
N LEU A 207 -18.42 -0.59 -20.99
CA LEU A 207 -17.50 -1.73 -21.02
C LEU A 207 -16.02 -1.30 -20.99
N ALA A 208 -15.61 -0.42 -21.89
CA ALA A 208 -14.22 0.01 -21.98
C ALA A 208 -13.80 0.78 -20.73
N ALA A 209 -14.60 1.75 -20.28
CA ALA A 209 -14.31 2.54 -19.09
C ALA A 209 -14.23 1.66 -17.83
N GLY A 210 -15.21 0.76 -17.61
CA GLY A 210 -15.22 -0.17 -16.49
C GLY A 210 -14.02 -1.11 -16.50
N SER A 211 -13.68 -1.69 -17.67
CA SER A 211 -12.50 -2.56 -17.79
C SER A 211 -11.19 -1.83 -17.50
N ILE A 212 -11.03 -0.62 -18.03
CA ILE A 212 -9.83 0.21 -17.82
C ILE A 212 -9.71 0.63 -16.36
N VAL A 213 -10.79 1.13 -15.74
CA VAL A 213 -10.75 1.59 -14.35
C VAL A 213 -10.52 0.43 -13.37
N VAL A 214 -11.13 -0.73 -13.61
CA VAL A 214 -10.86 -1.95 -12.83
C VAL A 214 -9.38 -2.37 -12.97
N ALA A 215 -8.84 -2.35 -14.19
CA ALA A 215 -7.43 -2.65 -14.42
C ALA A 215 -6.49 -1.63 -13.75
N LEU A 216 -6.80 -0.33 -13.83
CA LEU A 216 -6.01 0.73 -13.19
C LEU A 216 -6.03 0.62 -11.67
N SER A 217 -7.19 0.28 -11.07
CA SER A 217 -7.28 -0.01 -9.64
C SER A 217 -6.38 -1.19 -9.26
N ALA A 218 -6.48 -2.30 -9.98
CA ALA A 218 -5.66 -3.49 -9.77
C ALA A 218 -4.16 -3.24 -9.91
N LEU A 219 -3.77 -2.46 -10.93
CA LEU A 219 -2.37 -2.10 -11.20
C LEU A 219 -1.83 -0.98 -10.30
N SER A 220 -2.68 -0.38 -9.44
CA SER A 220 -2.28 0.65 -8.48
C SER A 220 -1.99 0.09 -7.10
N HIS A 221 -2.61 -1.03 -6.70
CA HIS A 221 -2.33 -1.72 -5.44
C HIS A 221 -2.73 -3.19 -5.44
N GLY A 222 -1.81 -4.08 -5.06
CA GLY A 222 -1.98 -5.54 -5.14
C GLY A 222 -3.02 -6.09 -4.17
N ILE A 223 -3.18 -5.46 -3.01
CA ILE A 223 -4.24 -5.84 -2.05
C ILE A 223 -5.61 -5.36 -2.56
N VAL A 224 -5.67 -4.17 -3.16
CA VAL A 224 -6.92 -3.61 -3.69
C VAL A 224 -7.35 -4.33 -4.97
N LEU A 225 -6.41 -4.96 -5.69
CA LEU A 225 -6.70 -5.90 -6.79
C LEU A 225 -7.70 -6.97 -6.33
N LEU A 226 -7.48 -7.58 -5.17
CA LEU A 226 -8.37 -8.61 -4.62
C LEU A 226 -9.76 -8.03 -4.32
N PHE A 227 -9.81 -6.80 -3.79
CA PHE A 227 -11.05 -6.10 -3.51
C PHE A 227 -11.83 -5.78 -4.79
N VAL A 228 -11.19 -5.20 -5.81
CA VAL A 228 -11.91 -4.80 -7.03
C VAL A 228 -12.35 -6.01 -7.86
N PHE A 229 -11.51 -7.03 -8.03
CA PHE A 229 -11.89 -8.24 -8.78
C PHE A 229 -12.91 -9.09 -8.01
N GLY A 230 -12.72 -9.28 -6.69
CA GLY A 230 -13.67 -10.00 -5.84
C GLY A 230 -15.05 -9.31 -5.80
N GLY A 231 -15.06 -7.98 -5.67
CA GLY A 231 -16.27 -7.18 -5.69
C GLY A 231 -17.02 -7.25 -7.03
N VAL A 232 -16.30 -7.12 -8.16
CA VAL A 232 -16.90 -7.26 -9.50
C VAL A 232 -17.43 -8.68 -9.73
N ALA A 233 -16.68 -9.71 -9.36
CA ALA A 233 -17.11 -11.11 -9.51
C ALA A 233 -18.37 -11.41 -8.68
N LEU A 234 -18.42 -10.97 -7.42
CA LEU A 234 -19.60 -11.08 -6.57
C LEU A 234 -20.78 -10.30 -7.14
N MET A 235 -20.55 -9.12 -7.71
CA MET A 235 -21.60 -8.32 -8.34
C MET A 235 -22.27 -9.09 -9.49
N LEU A 236 -21.52 -9.89 -10.25
CA LEU A 236 -22.11 -10.73 -11.30
C LEU A 236 -23.13 -11.72 -10.76
N LEU A 237 -22.89 -12.29 -9.56
CA LEU A 237 -23.80 -13.27 -8.95
C LEU A 237 -25.19 -12.69 -8.68
N PHE A 238 -25.29 -11.40 -8.32
CA PHE A 238 -26.57 -10.71 -8.12
C PHE A 238 -27.31 -10.36 -9.44
N TRP A 239 -26.62 -10.48 -10.58
CA TRP A 239 -27.19 -10.29 -11.91
C TRP A 239 -27.41 -11.63 -12.64
N ILE A 240 -27.07 -12.76 -12.03
CA ILE A 240 -27.50 -14.08 -12.50
C ILE A 240 -29.00 -14.22 -12.22
N GLU A 241 -29.78 -14.34 -13.28
CA GLU A 241 -31.20 -14.67 -13.19
C GLU A 241 -31.35 -16.20 -13.19
N PRO A 242 -32.05 -16.81 -12.21
CA PRO A 242 -32.36 -18.23 -12.22
C PRO A 242 -33.17 -18.58 -13.47
N LYS A 243 -32.67 -19.51 -14.30
CA LYS A 243 -33.36 -19.97 -15.51
C LYS A 243 -34.02 -21.33 -15.29
N ILE A 244 -35.28 -21.44 -15.70
CA ILE A 244 -36.02 -22.71 -15.74
C ILE A 244 -35.64 -23.54 -16.99
N ASN A 245 -35.14 -22.95 -18.10
CA ASN A 245 -34.85 -23.68 -19.35
C ASN A 245 -33.62 -23.16 -20.16
N GLY A 246 -32.39 -23.46 -19.74
CA GLY A 246 -31.18 -23.41 -20.62
C GLY A 246 -30.28 -22.16 -20.55
N ILE A 247 -28.95 -22.35 -20.73
CA ILE A 247 -27.89 -21.44 -20.25
C ILE A 247 -27.62 -20.15 -21.09
N ARG A 248 -28.20 -19.92 -22.26
CA ARG A 248 -27.49 -19.07 -23.24
C ARG A 248 -27.72 -17.54 -23.32
N ASP A 249 -28.51 -16.88 -22.49
CA ASP A 249 -28.80 -15.43 -22.69
C ASP A 249 -28.94 -14.64 -21.39
N ASN A 250 -27.82 -14.33 -20.73
CA ASN A 250 -27.80 -13.26 -19.74
C ASN A 250 -26.78 -12.21 -20.17
N ALA A 251 -27.25 -11.23 -20.95
CA ALA A 251 -26.41 -10.19 -21.54
C ALA A 251 -25.61 -9.41 -20.49
N ALA A 252 -26.16 -9.23 -19.28
CA ALA A 252 -25.47 -8.59 -18.17
C ALA A 252 -24.29 -9.43 -17.67
N VAL A 253 -24.48 -10.74 -17.47
CA VAL A 253 -23.41 -11.64 -17.06
C VAL A 253 -22.32 -11.74 -18.13
N VAL A 254 -22.68 -11.82 -19.41
CA VAL A 254 -21.72 -11.78 -20.53
C VAL A 254 -20.95 -10.46 -20.55
N PHE A 255 -21.61 -9.32 -20.31
CA PHE A 255 -20.96 -8.03 -20.15
C PHE A 255 -19.95 -8.05 -19.01
N GLY A 256 -20.36 -8.59 -17.85
CA GLY A 256 -19.52 -8.73 -16.67
C GLY A 256 -18.26 -9.56 -16.91
N PHE A 257 -18.40 -10.74 -17.51
CA PHE A 257 -17.26 -11.57 -17.89
C PHE A 257 -16.32 -10.85 -18.88
N LYS A 258 -16.87 -10.06 -19.81
CA LYS A 258 -16.06 -9.23 -20.71
C LYS A 258 -15.28 -8.16 -19.93
N VAL A 259 -15.89 -7.49 -18.94
CA VAL A 259 -15.18 -6.54 -18.08
C VAL A 259 -14.00 -7.21 -17.37
N ILE A 260 -14.23 -8.35 -16.71
CA ILE A 260 -13.18 -9.10 -16.00
C ILE A 260 -12.08 -9.52 -16.98
N GLY A 261 -12.46 -10.13 -18.12
CA GLY A 261 -11.52 -10.60 -19.12
C GLY A 261 -10.66 -9.47 -19.70
N PHE A 262 -11.25 -8.32 -20.03
CA PHE A 262 -10.49 -7.16 -20.48
C PHE A 262 -9.60 -6.59 -19.38
N ALA A 263 -10.10 -6.49 -18.14
CA ALA A 263 -9.30 -6.00 -17.03
C ALA A 263 -8.08 -6.89 -16.77
N VAL A 264 -8.23 -8.22 -16.83
CA VAL A 264 -7.14 -9.20 -16.72
C VAL A 264 -6.13 -9.03 -17.86
N LEU A 265 -6.59 -8.88 -19.10
CA LEU A 265 -5.68 -8.66 -20.23
C LEU A 265 -4.90 -7.34 -20.04
N LEU A 266 -5.58 -6.26 -19.69
CA LEU A 266 -4.97 -4.94 -19.48
C LEU A 266 -3.95 -4.94 -18.33
N SER A 267 -4.11 -5.77 -17.31
CA SER A 267 -3.17 -5.89 -16.20
C SER A 267 -2.12 -6.99 -16.35
N ALA A 268 -2.19 -7.78 -17.42
CA ALA A 268 -1.37 -8.99 -17.61
C ALA A 268 0.14 -8.72 -17.54
N PHE A 269 0.62 -7.62 -18.13
CA PHE A 269 2.05 -7.25 -18.15
C PHE A 269 2.69 -7.19 -16.75
N TRP A 270 1.89 -6.90 -15.71
CA TRP A 270 2.35 -6.83 -14.32
C TRP A 270 1.91 -8.05 -13.51
N VAL A 271 0.64 -8.46 -13.63
CA VAL A 271 0.08 -9.56 -12.83
C VAL A 271 0.75 -10.91 -13.14
N ILE A 272 1.00 -11.21 -14.41
CA ILE A 272 1.59 -12.51 -14.79
C ILE A 272 3.01 -12.63 -14.23
N PRO A 273 3.92 -11.65 -14.42
CA PRO A 273 5.24 -11.77 -13.82
C PRO A 273 5.21 -11.76 -12.29
N PHE A 274 4.35 -10.95 -11.66
CA PHE A 274 4.17 -10.97 -10.20
C PHE A 274 3.83 -12.37 -9.68
N VAL A 275 2.77 -12.99 -10.21
CA VAL A 275 2.31 -14.32 -9.77
C VAL A 275 3.31 -15.41 -10.13
N THR A 276 4.04 -15.30 -11.24
CA THR A 276 4.97 -16.37 -11.64
C THR A 276 6.36 -16.25 -11.03
N SER A 277 6.65 -15.18 -10.29
CA SER A 277 7.92 -15.00 -9.57
C SER A 277 7.77 -14.79 -8.06
N HIS A 278 6.56 -14.84 -7.49
CA HIS A 278 6.35 -14.55 -6.06
C HIS A 278 7.19 -15.41 -5.09
N SER A 279 7.68 -16.57 -5.51
CA SER A 279 8.58 -17.44 -4.73
C SER A 279 9.94 -16.81 -4.40
N TYR A 280 10.34 -15.76 -5.14
CA TYR A 280 11.58 -15.00 -4.90
C TYR A 280 11.38 -13.75 -4.04
N MET A 281 10.15 -13.48 -3.60
CA MET A 281 9.88 -12.39 -2.66
C MET A 281 10.38 -12.76 -1.27
N THR A 282 10.81 -11.76 -0.51
CA THR A 282 11.03 -11.93 0.93
C THR A 282 9.70 -11.96 1.65
N ASP A 283 9.53 -12.95 2.52
CA ASP A 283 8.45 -13.01 3.48
C ASP A 283 8.82 -12.20 4.72
N MET A 284 8.10 -11.12 4.99
CA MET A 284 8.28 -10.31 6.20
C MET A 284 7.82 -11.04 7.46
N LYS A 285 7.11 -12.16 7.30
CA LYS A 285 6.57 -13.01 8.37
C LYS A 285 5.67 -12.23 9.32
N TYR A 286 4.88 -11.29 8.78
CA TYR A 286 3.95 -10.46 9.55
C TYR A 286 3.07 -11.32 10.46
N GLU A 287 2.97 -10.97 11.76
CA GLU A 287 2.07 -11.72 12.65
C GLU A 287 0.64 -11.61 12.14
N PRO A 288 -0.03 -12.75 11.97
CA PRO A 288 -1.47 -12.73 11.82
C PRO A 288 -2.12 -12.07 13.03
N ARG A 289 -3.10 -11.19 12.78
CA ARG A 289 -3.94 -10.65 13.85
C ARG A 289 -5.26 -11.44 13.97
N PRO A 290 -5.82 -11.58 15.18
CA PRO A 290 -5.32 -11.05 16.44
C PRO A 290 -4.07 -11.78 16.95
N SER A 291 -3.20 -11.01 17.61
CA SER A 291 -1.94 -11.46 18.21
C SER A 291 -1.82 -10.99 19.68
N GLY A 292 -1.46 -11.90 20.58
CA GLY A 292 -1.35 -11.59 22.02
C GLY A 292 -2.71 -11.58 22.75
N SER A 293 -2.69 -11.25 24.04
CA SER A 293 -3.88 -11.28 24.92
C SER A 293 -4.74 -10.02 24.86
N SER A 294 -4.17 -8.89 24.39
CA SER A 294 -4.86 -7.60 24.28
C SER A 294 -5.51 -7.37 22.92
N ASP A 295 -5.32 -8.28 21.96
CA ASP A 295 -5.86 -8.18 20.61
C ASP A 295 -6.90 -9.28 20.37
N SER A 296 -7.97 -8.94 19.65
CA SER A 296 -9.07 -9.87 19.37
C SER A 296 -9.72 -9.54 18.04
N PHE A 297 -10.43 -10.50 17.44
CA PHE A 297 -11.28 -10.20 16.29
C PHE A 297 -12.33 -9.14 16.62
N TRP A 298 -12.80 -9.09 17.87
CA TRP A 298 -13.74 -8.06 18.30
C TRP A 298 -13.14 -6.66 18.21
N SER A 299 -11.96 -6.44 18.77
CA SER A 299 -11.25 -5.14 18.69
C SER A 299 -10.83 -4.80 17.25
N MET A 300 -10.63 -5.80 16.40
CA MET A 300 -10.40 -5.57 14.97
C MET A 300 -11.67 -5.21 14.20
N TYR A 301 -12.85 -5.76 14.53
CA TYR A 301 -14.08 -5.38 13.83
C TYR A 301 -14.71 -4.11 14.40
N PHE A 302 -14.50 -3.83 15.68
CA PHE A 302 -15.10 -2.73 16.44
C PHE A 302 -13.98 -1.97 17.17
N PRO A 303 -13.20 -1.16 16.43
CA PRO A 303 -12.00 -0.51 16.96
C PRO A 303 -12.28 0.87 17.58
N LEU A 304 -13.53 1.33 17.58
CA LEU A 304 -13.92 2.63 18.13
C LEU A 304 -14.34 2.48 19.59
N ASN A 305 -14.76 3.60 20.20
CA ASN A 305 -15.41 3.52 21.50
C ASN A 305 -16.71 2.69 21.36
N PRO A 306 -17.08 1.84 22.34
CA PRO A 306 -18.26 0.98 22.29
C PRO A 306 -19.55 1.70 21.87
N LEU A 307 -19.76 2.95 22.31
CA LEU A 307 -20.94 3.72 21.90
C LEU A 307 -21.00 3.91 20.38
N TRP A 308 -19.88 4.34 19.77
CA TRP A 308 -19.81 4.60 18.34
C TRP A 308 -19.90 3.31 17.53
N ASP A 309 -19.24 2.23 17.96
CA ASP A 309 -19.33 0.94 17.29
C ASP A 309 -20.76 0.37 17.31
N ILE A 310 -21.44 0.45 18.46
CA ILE A 310 -22.84 0.01 18.58
C ILE A 310 -23.74 0.83 17.66
N VAL A 311 -23.61 2.16 17.65
CA VAL A 311 -24.42 3.05 16.80
C VAL A 311 -24.17 2.78 15.33
N ILE A 312 -22.91 2.75 14.89
CA ILE A 312 -22.53 2.54 13.49
C ILE A 312 -23.00 1.16 13.02
N MET A 313 -22.73 0.11 13.80
CA MET A 313 -23.10 -1.26 13.43
C MET A 313 -24.61 -1.45 13.40
N SER A 314 -25.34 -0.95 14.40
CA SER A 314 -26.81 -1.09 14.45
C SER A 314 -27.47 -0.43 13.24
N LEU A 315 -27.03 0.79 12.90
CA LEU A 315 -27.53 1.49 11.72
C LEU A 315 -27.09 0.80 10.42
N ALA A 316 -25.87 0.28 10.34
CA ALA A 316 -25.42 -0.50 9.19
C ALA A 316 -26.29 -1.76 8.96
N LEU A 317 -26.67 -2.46 10.04
CA LEU A 317 -27.58 -3.60 9.98
C LEU A 317 -28.99 -3.20 9.52
N VAL A 318 -29.52 -2.07 10.00
CA VAL A 318 -30.80 -1.51 9.50
C VAL A 318 -30.70 -1.16 8.02
N GLY A 319 -29.60 -0.56 7.60
CA GLY A 319 -29.30 -0.25 6.20
C GLY A 319 -29.32 -1.51 5.34
N ALA A 320 -28.57 -2.54 5.75
CA ALA A 320 -28.51 -3.84 5.09
C ALA A 320 -29.90 -4.49 4.97
N ALA A 321 -30.61 -4.63 6.10
CA ALA A 321 -31.95 -5.21 6.13
C ALA A 321 -32.92 -4.48 5.18
N SER A 322 -32.88 -3.14 5.16
CA SER A 322 -33.70 -2.35 4.24
C SER A 322 -33.38 -2.63 2.77
N GLN A 323 -32.10 -2.82 2.40
CA GLN A 323 -31.73 -3.12 1.02
C GLN A 323 -32.21 -4.50 0.56
N PHE A 324 -32.19 -5.50 1.45
CA PHE A 324 -32.81 -6.82 1.18
C PHE A 324 -34.32 -6.73 1.01
N ILE A 325 -35.00 -6.02 1.92
CA ILE A 325 -36.46 -5.82 1.85
C ILE A 325 -36.86 -5.12 0.54
N ARG A 326 -36.09 -4.10 0.14
CA ARG A 326 -36.29 -3.36 -1.11
C ARG A 326 -35.82 -4.10 -2.36
N ARG A 327 -35.12 -5.23 -2.20
CA ARG A 327 -34.47 -5.97 -3.30
C ARG A 327 -33.56 -5.08 -4.16
N GLN A 328 -32.89 -4.11 -3.53
CA GLN A 328 -31.94 -3.24 -4.21
C GLN A 328 -30.65 -4.04 -4.44
N LYS A 329 -30.36 -4.41 -5.70
CA LYS A 329 -29.27 -5.33 -6.05
C LYS A 329 -27.90 -4.90 -5.51
N ILE A 330 -27.52 -3.63 -5.68
CA ILE A 330 -26.24 -3.09 -5.20
C ILE A 330 -26.22 -2.99 -3.68
N GLY A 331 -27.33 -2.65 -3.05
CA GLY A 331 -27.48 -2.61 -1.60
C GLY A 331 -27.29 -4.00 -0.97
N MET A 332 -27.90 -5.03 -1.56
CA MET A 332 -27.68 -6.42 -1.16
C MET A 332 -26.23 -6.86 -1.41
N TRP A 333 -25.65 -6.48 -2.57
CA TRP A 333 -24.24 -6.73 -2.87
C TRP A 333 -23.31 -6.09 -1.83
N LEU A 334 -23.53 -4.82 -1.45
CA LEU A 334 -22.78 -4.14 -0.40
C LEU A 334 -22.84 -4.92 0.92
N SER A 335 -24.03 -5.37 1.32
CA SER A 335 -24.23 -6.13 2.55
C SER A 335 -23.50 -7.48 2.55
N VAL A 336 -23.65 -8.26 1.47
CA VAL A 336 -22.98 -9.56 1.34
C VAL A 336 -21.48 -9.38 1.22
N TYR A 337 -21.02 -8.36 0.49
CA TYR A 337 -19.60 -8.15 0.32
C TYR A 337 -18.93 -7.69 1.62
N CYS A 338 -19.59 -6.83 2.39
CA CYS A 338 -19.15 -6.44 3.73
C CYS A 338 -19.00 -7.68 4.65
N ALA A 339 -19.95 -8.60 4.61
CA ALA A 339 -19.88 -9.85 5.38
C ALA A 339 -18.75 -10.79 4.90
N ILE A 340 -18.56 -10.92 3.58
CA ILE A 340 -17.46 -11.70 3.00
C ILE A 340 -16.10 -11.11 3.39
N LEU A 341 -15.95 -9.78 3.41
CA LEU A 341 -14.71 -9.13 3.82
C LEU A 341 -14.43 -9.34 5.31
N ALA A 342 -15.45 -9.27 6.17
CA ALA A 342 -15.33 -9.62 7.58
C ALA A 342 -14.88 -11.08 7.75
N ALA A 343 -15.53 -12.03 7.06
CA ALA A 343 -15.10 -13.42 7.06
C ALA A 343 -13.68 -13.59 6.49
N GLY A 344 -13.32 -12.82 5.46
CA GLY A 344 -12.01 -12.79 4.84
C GLY A 344 -10.89 -12.40 5.81
N VAL A 345 -11.13 -11.47 6.73
CA VAL A 345 -10.17 -11.11 7.79
C VAL A 345 -9.86 -12.32 8.68
N TYR A 346 -10.85 -13.16 8.98
CA TYR A 346 -10.68 -14.39 9.75
C TYR A 346 -9.94 -15.47 8.96
N PHE A 347 -10.39 -15.75 7.72
CA PHE A 347 -9.81 -16.82 6.91
C PHE A 347 -8.42 -16.51 6.36
N ALA A 348 -8.10 -15.24 6.11
CA ALA A 348 -6.78 -14.81 5.66
C ALA A 348 -5.73 -14.76 6.79
N ARG A 349 -6.07 -15.18 8.02
CA ARG A 349 -5.12 -15.24 9.14
C ARG A 349 -3.90 -16.09 8.81
N GLY A 350 -4.07 -17.19 8.07
CA GLY A 350 -2.94 -18.03 7.61
C GLY A 350 -2.26 -17.53 6.32
N GLY A 351 -2.53 -16.30 5.87
CA GLY A 351 -2.22 -15.84 4.52
C GLY A 351 -3.24 -16.33 3.49
N LEU A 352 -3.08 -15.89 2.23
CA LEU A 352 -3.89 -16.39 1.13
C LEU A 352 -3.34 -17.72 0.59
N PRO A 353 -4.20 -18.64 0.13
CA PRO A 353 -3.75 -19.80 -0.63
C PRO A 353 -2.86 -19.40 -1.81
N VAL A 354 -1.87 -20.24 -2.13
CA VAL A 354 -0.91 -20.08 -3.25
C VAL A 354 0.18 -19.02 -3.02
N ILE A 355 -0.15 -17.79 -2.62
CA ILE A 355 0.83 -16.70 -2.49
C ILE A 355 1.40 -16.59 -1.06
N GLY A 356 0.57 -16.84 -0.03
CA GLY A 356 1.01 -16.95 1.37
C GLY A 356 1.43 -15.65 2.09
N LEU A 357 1.34 -14.47 1.45
CA LEU A 357 1.94 -13.22 1.97
C LEU A 357 0.95 -12.13 2.43
N LEU A 358 -0.36 -12.39 2.44
CA LEU A 358 -1.33 -11.35 2.82
C LEU A 358 -1.44 -11.23 4.36
N TRP A 359 -1.07 -10.08 4.89
CA TRP A 359 -1.36 -9.72 6.28
C TRP A 359 -2.84 -9.35 6.44
N ASN A 360 -3.59 -10.14 7.23
CA ASN A 360 -5.06 -10.09 7.27
C ASN A 360 -5.69 -8.74 7.68
N PRO A 361 -5.08 -7.86 8.50
CA PRO A 361 -5.64 -6.54 8.79
C PRO A 361 -5.77 -5.64 7.55
N ARG A 362 -5.03 -5.93 6.48
CA ARG A 362 -5.11 -5.18 5.21
C ARG A 362 -6.47 -5.33 4.51
N ILE A 363 -7.33 -6.25 4.96
CA ILE A 363 -8.72 -6.40 4.47
C ILE A 363 -9.69 -5.45 5.22
N LEU A 364 -9.37 -5.08 6.46
CA LEU A 364 -10.25 -4.26 7.32
C LEU A 364 -10.68 -2.92 6.71
N PRO A 365 -9.83 -2.15 5.99
CA PRO A 365 -10.26 -0.89 5.39
C PRO A 365 -11.45 -1.05 4.45
N PHE A 366 -11.50 -2.14 3.69
CA PHE A 366 -12.62 -2.42 2.79
C PHE A 366 -13.90 -2.71 3.59
N PHE A 367 -13.79 -3.53 4.64
CA PHE A 367 -14.89 -3.81 5.55
C PHE A 367 -15.43 -2.53 6.20
N TYR A 368 -14.55 -1.68 6.73
CA TYR A 368 -14.96 -0.41 7.35
C TYR A 368 -15.64 0.52 6.36
N LEU A 369 -15.10 0.70 5.15
CA LEU A 369 -15.70 1.56 4.13
C LEU A 369 -17.12 1.10 3.77
N LEU A 370 -17.31 -0.20 3.51
CA LEU A 370 -18.63 -0.72 3.16
C LEU A 370 -19.60 -0.65 4.36
N ARG A 371 -19.10 -0.83 5.59
CA ARG A 371 -19.88 -0.61 6.82
C ARG A 371 -20.34 0.84 6.92
N TYR A 372 -19.48 1.81 6.65
CA TYR A 372 -19.87 3.23 6.66
C TYR A 372 -20.92 3.57 5.58
N PHE A 373 -20.86 2.93 4.40
CA PHE A 373 -21.93 3.07 3.40
C PHE A 373 -23.27 2.51 3.89
N LEU A 374 -23.27 1.32 4.48
CA LEU A 374 -24.47 0.72 5.05
C LEU A 374 -25.00 1.55 6.22
N PHE A 375 -24.13 2.11 7.05
CA PHE A 375 -24.47 3.05 8.13
C PHE A 375 -25.22 4.27 7.58
N ALA A 376 -24.70 4.94 6.54
CA ALA A 376 -25.35 6.10 5.94
C ALA A 376 -26.72 5.77 5.36
N ILE A 377 -26.85 4.62 4.69
CA ILE A 377 -28.14 4.09 4.23
C ILE A 377 -29.07 3.86 5.43
N GLY A 378 -28.57 3.25 6.51
CA GLY A 378 -29.31 2.99 7.75
C GLY A 378 -29.85 4.25 8.41
N VAL A 379 -29.02 5.28 8.53
CA VAL A 379 -29.44 6.61 9.03
C VAL A 379 -30.62 7.13 8.23
N TYR A 380 -30.53 7.12 6.90
CA TYR A 380 -31.62 7.58 6.04
C TYR A 380 -32.90 6.76 6.25
N GLU A 381 -32.77 5.43 6.35
CA GLU A 381 -33.91 4.53 6.54
C GLU A 381 -34.61 4.74 7.89
N VAL A 382 -33.85 4.94 8.97
CA VAL A 382 -34.39 5.26 10.31
C VAL A 382 -35.11 6.60 10.29
N VAL A 383 -34.50 7.64 9.72
CA VAL A 383 -35.12 8.98 9.67
C VAL A 383 -36.40 8.96 8.85
N VAL A 384 -36.44 8.23 7.74
CA VAL A 384 -37.67 8.03 6.97
C VAL A 384 -38.72 7.25 7.77
N PHE A 385 -38.32 6.21 8.48
CA PHE A 385 -39.24 5.44 9.32
C PHE A 385 -39.88 6.32 10.40
N VAL A 386 -39.07 7.09 11.14
CA VAL A 386 -39.54 8.05 12.15
C VAL A 386 -40.48 9.08 11.52
N ALA A 387 -40.11 9.67 10.38
CA ALA A 387 -40.96 10.64 9.69
C ALA A 387 -42.31 10.03 9.24
N ARG A 388 -42.31 8.75 8.84
CA ARG A 388 -43.54 8.03 8.49
C ARG A 388 -44.41 7.79 9.73
N VAL A 389 -43.84 7.34 10.84
CA VAL A 389 -44.57 7.14 12.11
C VAL A 389 -45.20 8.45 12.58
N LEU A 390 -44.43 9.55 12.60
CA LEU A 390 -44.94 10.87 12.96
C LEU A 390 -46.04 11.37 12.01
N SER A 391 -45.96 11.04 10.71
CA SER A 391 -47.01 11.39 9.76
C SER A 391 -48.31 10.63 10.03
N PHE A 392 -48.23 9.34 10.37
CA PHE A 392 -49.41 8.56 10.75
C PHE A 392 -50.04 9.07 12.04
N GLU A 393 -49.22 9.40 13.04
CA GLU A 393 -49.71 9.96 14.29
C GLU A 393 -50.45 11.30 14.08
N ARG A 394 -49.92 12.19 13.23
CA ARG A 394 -50.60 13.45 12.89
C ARG A 394 -51.92 13.22 12.17
N VAL A 395 -51.96 12.32 11.19
CA VAL A 395 -53.20 11.97 10.47
C VAL A 395 -54.21 11.34 11.42
N ALA A 396 -53.78 10.47 12.34
CA ALA A 396 -54.65 9.87 13.34
C ALA A 396 -55.24 10.93 14.29
N ARG A 397 -54.42 11.89 14.77
CA ARG A 397 -54.89 13.03 15.59
C ARG A 397 -55.84 13.94 14.82
N GLN A 398 -55.56 14.22 13.55
CA GLN A 398 -56.45 15.03 12.69
C GLN A 398 -57.79 14.33 12.44
N ALA A 399 -57.76 13.02 12.14
CA ALA A 399 -58.97 12.21 11.99
C ALA A 399 -59.79 12.12 13.28
N GLN A 400 -59.16 12.11 14.45
CA GLN A 400 -59.85 12.23 15.73
C GLN A 400 -60.46 13.61 15.95
N SER A 401 -59.80 14.70 15.53
CA SER A 401 -60.34 16.07 15.65
C SER A 401 -61.44 16.41 14.65
N GLN A 402 -61.45 15.79 13.45
CA GLN A 402 -62.46 16.02 12.41
C GLN A 402 -63.67 15.09 12.47
N ARG A 403 -63.67 14.13 13.42
CA ARG A 403 -64.79 13.20 13.66
C ARG A 403 -66.09 13.86 14.13
N GLN A 404 -66.11 15.21 14.20
CA GLN A 404 -67.27 15.99 14.60
C GLN A 404 -68.05 16.60 13.42
N GLU A 405 -67.62 16.49 12.15
CA GLU A 405 -68.35 17.20 11.07
C GLU A 405 -68.53 16.58 9.68
N ASN A 406 -67.93 15.45 9.25
CA ASN A 406 -68.33 14.84 7.96
C ASN A 406 -67.92 13.37 7.77
N GLU A 407 -68.85 12.57 7.23
CA GLU A 407 -68.83 11.09 7.16
C GLU A 407 -68.10 10.49 5.93
N THR A 408 -67.21 11.24 5.28
CA THR A 408 -66.37 10.69 4.18
C THR A 408 -64.89 10.87 4.50
N LEU A 409 -64.32 9.89 5.19
CA LEU A 409 -62.88 9.73 5.35
C LEU A 409 -62.24 9.50 3.98
N GLN A 410 -61.88 10.57 3.27
CA GLN A 410 -60.87 10.50 2.23
C GLN A 410 -59.61 9.99 2.90
N ILE A 411 -59.24 8.73 2.63
CA ILE A 411 -57.90 8.21 2.90
C ILE A 411 -56.97 9.05 2.03
N ALA A 412 -56.57 10.21 2.54
CA ALA A 412 -55.62 11.09 1.89
C ALA A 412 -54.38 10.25 1.64
N GLN A 413 -54.00 10.09 0.37
CA GLN A 413 -52.73 9.47 0.00
C GLN A 413 -51.62 10.13 0.82
N ILE A 414 -51.15 9.46 1.88
CA ILE A 414 -50.01 9.94 2.66
C ILE A 414 -48.82 9.85 1.73
N SER A 415 -48.52 10.97 1.07
CA SER A 415 -47.36 11.11 0.19
C SER A 415 -46.13 10.65 0.98
N SER A 416 -45.45 9.61 0.50
CA SER A 416 -44.27 9.06 1.15
C SER A 416 -43.25 10.18 1.40
N SER A 417 -42.77 10.36 2.64
CA SER A 417 -41.76 11.40 2.94
C SER A 417 -40.52 11.31 2.04
N ARG A 418 -40.23 10.12 1.50
CA ARG A 418 -39.16 9.88 0.52
C ARG A 418 -39.31 10.64 -0.79
N THR A 419 -40.53 10.99 -1.18
CA THR A 419 -40.80 11.69 -2.45
C THR A 419 -40.71 13.20 -2.29
N LYS A 420 -40.68 13.72 -1.05
CA LYS A 420 -40.56 15.16 -0.78
C LYS A 420 -39.10 15.60 -0.82
N ASN A 421 -38.77 16.52 -1.71
CA ASN A 421 -37.41 17.01 -1.87
C ASN A 421 -36.95 17.83 -0.65
N SER A 422 -37.85 18.64 -0.08
CA SER A 422 -37.61 19.40 1.16
C SER A 422 -37.21 18.51 2.32
N PHE A 423 -37.88 17.37 2.50
CA PHE A 423 -37.53 16.37 3.51
C PHE A 423 -36.13 15.79 3.27
N ASN A 424 -35.87 15.28 2.07
CA ASN A 424 -34.58 14.69 1.72
C ASN A 424 -33.42 15.68 1.86
N LEU A 425 -33.62 16.95 1.46
CA LEU A 425 -32.63 17.99 1.68
C LEU A 425 -32.41 18.25 3.18
N GLY A 426 -33.48 18.30 3.99
CA GLY A 426 -33.36 18.43 5.44
C GLY A 426 -32.56 17.29 6.08
N VAL A 427 -32.78 16.04 5.64
CA VAL A 427 -31.99 14.88 6.11
C VAL A 427 -30.52 15.04 5.72
N LEU A 428 -30.25 15.39 4.46
CA LEU A 428 -28.87 15.59 3.98
C LEU A 428 -28.16 16.71 4.75
N THR A 429 -28.80 17.86 4.91
CA THR A 429 -28.24 19.01 5.64
C THR A 429 -27.97 18.65 7.09
N THR A 430 -28.90 18.01 7.78
CA THR A 430 -28.69 17.57 9.17
C THR A 430 -27.54 16.57 9.26
N PHE A 431 -27.49 15.58 8.37
CA PHE A 431 -26.42 14.59 8.35
C PHE A 431 -25.05 15.24 8.08
N ALA A 432 -24.98 16.18 7.12
CA ALA A 432 -23.77 16.92 6.80
C ALA A 432 -23.30 17.79 7.97
N VAL A 433 -24.20 18.58 8.57
CA VAL A 433 -23.88 19.47 9.70
C VAL A 433 -23.46 18.66 10.92
N VAL A 434 -24.20 17.62 11.29
CA VAL A 434 -23.83 16.76 12.44
C VAL A 434 -22.47 16.11 12.21
N THR A 435 -22.23 15.56 11.02
CA THR A 435 -20.94 14.94 10.70
C THR A 435 -19.80 15.97 10.72
N PHE A 436 -20.02 17.14 10.13
CA PHE A 436 -19.04 18.24 10.13
C PHE A 436 -18.72 18.71 11.56
N LEU A 437 -19.73 18.86 12.42
CA LEU A 437 -19.52 19.22 13.82
C LEU A 437 -18.76 18.11 14.56
N ILE A 438 -19.13 16.84 14.42
CA ILE A 438 -18.44 15.74 15.11
C ILE A 438 -16.98 15.64 14.66
N ILE A 439 -16.72 15.61 13.35
CA ILE A 439 -15.37 15.52 12.77
C ILE A 439 -14.58 16.79 13.09
N GLY A 440 -15.13 17.97 12.79
CA GLY A 440 -14.46 19.25 13.02
C GLY A 440 -14.12 19.49 14.49
N PHE A 441 -15.00 19.13 15.43
CA PHE A 441 -14.67 19.21 16.87
C PHE A 441 -13.64 18.17 17.28
N ARG A 442 -13.76 16.94 16.79
CA ARG A 442 -12.82 15.85 17.13
C ARG A 442 -11.40 16.19 16.68
N PHE A 443 -11.24 16.74 15.48
CA PHE A 443 -9.93 17.03 14.90
C PHE A 443 -9.46 18.46 15.10
N GLN A 444 -10.27 19.31 15.75
CA GLN A 444 -9.92 20.73 15.99
C GLN A 444 -9.70 21.53 14.70
N GLU A 445 -10.39 21.16 13.62
CA GLU A 445 -10.27 21.74 12.27
C GLU A 445 -11.49 22.61 11.90
N LEU A 446 -12.27 23.07 12.88
CA LEU A 446 -13.38 23.98 12.60
C LEU A 446 -12.85 25.36 12.19
N PRO A 447 -13.42 26.00 11.16
CA PRO A 447 -13.01 27.34 10.75
C PRO A 447 -13.18 28.33 11.90
N PHE A 448 -12.20 29.21 12.09
CA PHE A 448 -12.11 30.16 13.21
C PHE A 448 -11.86 29.51 14.59
N GLY A 449 -11.56 28.21 14.60
CA GLY A 449 -11.03 27.53 15.78
C GLY A 449 -9.62 27.99 16.10
N SER A 450 -9.29 28.07 17.38
CA SER A 450 -7.93 28.34 17.83
C SER A 450 -7.64 27.56 19.11
N VAL A 451 -6.39 27.13 19.28
CA VAL A 451 -5.94 26.59 20.57
C VAL A 451 -5.51 27.76 21.45
N GLN A 452 -6.13 27.92 22.61
CA GLN A 452 -5.81 28.95 23.59
C GLN A 452 -5.40 28.28 24.91
N THR A 453 -4.44 28.88 25.62
CA THR A 453 -4.08 28.42 26.95
C THR A 453 -5.04 29.04 27.97
N ASN A 454 -5.71 28.21 28.76
CA ASN A 454 -6.60 28.69 29.82
C ASN A 454 -5.80 29.26 31.01
N ALA A 455 -6.50 29.90 31.95
CA ALA A 455 -5.89 30.51 33.15
C ALA A 455 -5.16 29.50 34.07
N ALA A 456 -5.40 28.19 33.89
CA ALA A 456 -4.75 27.10 34.61
C ALA A 456 -3.56 26.49 33.84
N GLY A 457 -3.11 27.11 32.74
CA GLY A 457 -1.97 26.66 31.94
C GLY A 457 -2.26 25.47 31.02
N LYS A 458 -3.53 25.06 30.85
CA LYS A 458 -3.91 23.96 29.96
C LYS A 458 -4.36 24.49 28.60
N SER A 459 -3.89 23.86 27.53
CA SER A 459 -4.35 24.14 26.17
C SER A 459 -5.80 23.68 25.98
N GLU A 460 -6.66 24.57 25.49
CA GLU A 460 -8.06 24.32 25.15
C GLU A 460 -8.29 24.68 23.69
N TYR A 461 -9.03 23.85 22.98
CA TYR A 461 -9.54 24.21 21.66
C TYR A 461 -10.79 25.07 21.82
N VAL A 462 -10.77 26.26 21.22
CA VAL A 462 -11.81 27.28 21.32
C VAL A 462 -12.42 27.51 19.95
N TRP A 463 -13.73 27.28 19.84
CA TRP A 463 -14.53 27.64 18.67
C TRP A 463 -15.75 28.45 19.11
N GLY A 464 -15.64 29.77 19.04
CA GLY A 464 -16.65 30.70 19.57
C GLY A 464 -16.87 30.50 21.08
N PRO A 465 -18.11 30.25 21.54
CA PRO A 465 -18.40 30.02 22.97
C PRO A 465 -18.06 28.59 23.43
N ILE A 466 -17.77 27.67 22.50
CA ILE A 466 -17.54 26.26 22.82
C ILE A 466 -16.04 26.05 23.08
N ARG A 467 -15.74 25.47 24.24
CA ARG A 467 -14.38 25.12 24.66
C ARG A 467 -14.29 23.62 24.92
N GLY A 468 -13.24 22.99 24.42
CA GLY A 468 -12.92 21.60 24.68
C GLY A 468 -11.46 21.46 25.10
N ALA A 469 -11.13 20.35 25.76
CA ALA A 469 -9.73 20.01 26.00
C ALA A 469 -9.00 19.96 24.64
N SER A 470 -7.84 20.62 24.53
CA SER A 470 -6.99 20.42 23.37
C SER A 470 -6.47 18.99 23.45
N SER A 471 -7.02 18.12 22.61
CA SER A 471 -6.41 16.84 22.31
C SER A 471 -5.18 17.07 21.42
N HIS A 472 -4.12 16.30 21.62
CA HIS A 472 -3.03 16.20 20.63
C HIS A 472 -3.47 15.34 19.42
N ASP A 473 -4.79 15.10 19.27
CA ASP A 473 -5.40 14.12 18.37
C ASP A 473 -5.69 14.68 16.97
N GLY A 474 -5.07 15.80 16.60
CA GLY A 474 -4.92 16.20 15.18
C GLY A 474 -3.88 15.32 14.48
N PHE A 475 -3.91 14.01 14.71
CA PHE A 475 -2.89 13.08 14.27
C PHE A 475 -2.79 13.09 12.74
N VAL A 476 -3.92 13.11 12.06
CA VAL A 476 -3.97 13.22 10.59
C VAL A 476 -3.46 14.56 10.05
N ASP A 477 -3.87 15.70 10.62
CA ASP A 477 -3.40 17.05 10.21
C ASP A 477 -1.89 17.20 10.48
N GLY A 478 -1.47 16.87 11.70
CA GLY A 478 -0.07 16.93 12.12
C GLY A 478 0.84 16.03 11.30
N TRP A 479 0.37 14.83 10.90
CA TRP A 479 1.15 13.92 10.05
C TRP A 479 1.25 14.43 8.61
N ALA A 480 0.17 14.95 8.02
CA ALA A 480 0.23 15.57 6.70
C ALA A 480 1.22 16.75 6.68
N ARG A 481 1.17 17.62 7.69
CA ARG A 481 2.13 18.72 7.89
C ARG A 481 3.55 18.20 8.03
N TRP A 482 3.75 17.17 8.83
CA TRP A 482 5.05 16.54 9.02
C TRP A 482 5.61 16.00 7.71
N ASN A 483 4.81 15.35 6.88
CA ASN A 483 5.28 14.80 5.62
C ASN A 483 5.60 15.90 4.59
N PHE A 484 4.71 16.89 4.44
CA PHE A 484 4.79 17.86 3.35
C PHE A 484 5.67 19.08 3.63
N THR A 485 6.03 19.32 4.91
CA THR A 485 7.19 20.17 5.25
C THR A 485 8.50 19.61 4.68
N GLY A 486 8.53 18.32 4.34
CA GLY A 486 9.63 17.69 3.62
C GLY A 486 10.91 17.56 4.42
N TYR A 487 11.94 16.96 3.83
CA TYR A 487 13.27 16.86 4.45
C TYR A 487 13.84 18.26 4.72
N GLU A 488 13.69 19.16 3.74
CA GLU A 488 14.21 20.54 3.74
C GLU A 488 13.54 21.44 4.78
N GLY A 489 12.35 21.08 5.25
CA GLY A 489 11.64 21.81 6.31
C GLY A 489 11.95 21.31 7.73
N LYS A 490 12.81 20.29 7.89
CA LYS A 490 13.17 19.79 9.22
C LYS A 490 14.27 20.64 9.83
N SER A 491 14.20 20.84 11.15
CA SER A 491 15.23 21.57 11.91
C SER A 491 16.61 20.91 11.79
N ALA A 492 16.65 19.58 11.67
CA ALA A 492 17.88 18.80 11.49
C ALA A 492 18.26 18.58 10.01
N TYR A 493 17.70 19.34 9.06
CA TYR A 493 18.00 19.16 7.62
C TYR A 493 19.49 19.37 7.32
N GLY A 494 20.15 20.34 7.95
CA GLY A 494 21.59 20.57 7.77
C GLY A 494 22.41 19.32 8.08
N GLU A 495 22.14 18.67 9.22
CA GLU A 495 22.82 17.42 9.62
C GLU A 495 22.59 16.28 8.61
N TYR A 496 21.36 16.13 8.11
CA TYR A 496 21.03 15.13 7.07
C TYR A 496 21.73 15.44 5.73
N HIS A 497 21.66 16.69 5.29
CA HIS A 497 22.28 17.16 4.05
C HIS A 497 23.81 16.96 4.08
N ASP A 498 24.44 17.27 5.21
CA ASP A 498 25.90 17.19 5.36
C ASP A 498 26.40 15.74 5.34
N VAL A 499 25.69 14.81 5.99
CA VAL A 499 26.07 13.39 5.94
C VAL A 499 25.89 12.81 4.53
N VAL A 500 24.81 13.17 3.83
CA VAL A 500 24.59 12.77 2.43
C VAL A 500 25.68 13.33 1.51
N THR A 501 26.05 14.60 1.69
CA THR A 501 27.11 15.27 0.92
C THR A 501 28.49 14.67 1.21
N THR A 502 28.74 14.29 2.47
CA THR A 502 29.96 13.57 2.88
C THR A 502 30.05 12.22 2.16
N MET A 503 28.96 11.45 2.12
CA MET A 503 28.92 10.18 1.38
C MET A 503 29.12 10.39 -0.13
N LYS A 504 28.51 11.43 -0.72
CA LYS A 504 28.74 11.80 -2.13
C LYS A 504 30.22 12.08 -2.41
N SER A 505 30.87 12.80 -1.50
CA SER A 505 32.30 13.15 -1.61
C SER A 505 33.21 11.93 -1.50
N LEU A 506 32.92 11.00 -0.58
CA LEU A 506 33.61 9.71 -0.49
C LEU A 506 33.43 8.88 -1.77
N GLY A 507 32.24 8.89 -2.37
CA GLY A 507 31.98 8.21 -3.64
C GLY A 507 32.81 8.76 -4.80
N ALA A 508 33.06 10.08 -4.81
CA ALA A 508 33.84 10.76 -5.84
C ALA A 508 35.36 10.67 -5.64
N ASP A 509 35.83 10.39 -4.42
CA ASP A 509 37.25 10.22 -4.10
C ASP A 509 37.81 8.92 -4.71
N PRO A 510 38.80 8.96 -5.61
CA PRO A 510 39.39 7.77 -6.22
C PRO A 510 40.03 6.77 -5.24
N SER A 511 40.45 7.22 -4.05
CA SER A 511 41.00 6.36 -3.00
C SER A 511 39.92 5.60 -2.23
N GLN A 512 38.68 6.08 -2.32
CA GLN A 512 37.51 5.53 -1.65
C GLN A 512 36.59 4.90 -2.71
N GLY A 513 35.85 5.70 -3.47
CA GLY A 513 35.03 5.32 -4.62
C GLY A 513 33.63 4.81 -4.26
N CYS A 514 32.74 4.71 -5.25
CA CYS A 514 31.37 4.21 -5.08
C CYS A 514 31.26 2.87 -4.31
N GLY A 515 30.12 2.64 -3.64
CA GLY A 515 29.85 1.38 -2.94
C GLY A 515 28.64 1.42 -2.02
N ARG A 516 28.32 0.26 -1.44
CA ARG A 516 27.16 0.07 -0.57
C ARG A 516 27.41 0.63 0.83
N ALA A 517 26.40 1.31 1.36
CA ALA A 517 26.38 1.79 2.73
C ALA A 517 25.33 1.05 3.57
N VAL A 518 25.69 0.76 4.82
CA VAL A 518 24.77 0.39 5.89
C VAL A 518 24.95 1.39 7.04
N TRP A 519 23.88 1.75 7.72
CA TRP A 519 23.92 2.67 8.86
C TRP A 519 23.37 2.02 10.11
N GLU A 520 23.74 2.58 11.25
CA GLU A 520 23.15 2.23 12.53
C GLU A 520 21.66 2.66 12.60
N ASN A 521 20.81 1.72 13.02
CA ASN A 521 19.42 1.98 13.34
C ASN A 521 19.28 2.77 14.64
N ASN A 522 18.58 3.89 14.58
CA ASN A 522 18.27 4.69 15.76
C ASN A 522 16.94 5.45 15.58
N GLY A 523 16.11 5.48 16.63
CA GLY A 523 14.83 6.19 16.62
C GLY A 523 14.96 7.72 16.55
N GLU A 524 16.08 8.29 17.02
CA GLU A 524 16.39 9.72 16.94
C GLU A 524 16.45 10.21 15.50
N LEU A 525 16.77 9.33 14.54
CA LEU A 525 16.83 9.64 13.12
C LEU A 525 15.50 10.19 12.57
N ASN A 526 14.39 9.97 13.27
CA ASN A 526 13.11 10.62 12.94
C ASN A 526 13.21 12.16 12.92
N LYS A 527 14.21 12.77 13.56
CA LYS A 527 14.47 14.22 13.46
C LYS A 527 14.70 14.71 12.02
N TYR A 528 15.13 13.82 11.11
CA TYR A 528 15.25 14.11 9.67
C TYR A 528 13.92 13.98 8.91
N GLY A 529 12.83 13.65 9.60
CA GLY A 529 11.50 13.43 9.02
C GLY A 529 11.08 11.96 8.99
N THR A 530 12.03 11.03 8.94
CA THR A 530 11.79 9.57 9.06
C THR A 530 13.07 8.89 9.52
N THR A 531 12.95 7.82 10.30
CA THR A 531 14.11 7.00 10.73
C THR A 531 14.83 6.33 9.56
N MET A 532 14.18 6.29 8.39
CA MET A 532 14.65 5.59 7.19
C MET A 532 15.24 6.54 6.15
N GLY A 533 15.57 7.79 6.50
CA GLY A 533 15.98 8.82 5.53
C GLY A 533 17.22 8.46 4.72
N LEU A 534 18.12 7.62 5.24
CA LEU A 534 19.32 7.18 4.53
C LEU A 534 19.07 6.11 3.46
N MET A 535 17.84 5.57 3.35
CA MET A 535 17.42 4.81 2.16
C MET A 535 17.58 5.63 0.87
N LEU A 536 17.55 6.96 0.96
CA LEU A 536 17.71 7.86 -0.20
C LEU A 536 19.16 8.21 -0.55
N LEU A 537 20.17 7.64 0.12
CA LEU A 537 21.57 7.79 -0.32
C LEU A 537 21.76 7.60 -1.84
N PRO A 538 21.24 6.53 -2.48
CA PRO A 538 21.34 6.38 -3.93
C PRO A 538 20.65 7.51 -4.71
N PHE A 539 19.51 8.01 -4.22
CA PHE A 539 18.79 9.11 -4.86
C PHE A 539 19.59 10.41 -4.85
N TRP A 540 20.27 10.72 -3.74
CA TRP A 540 21.06 11.95 -3.62
C TRP A 540 22.48 11.87 -4.18
N THR A 541 23.00 10.65 -4.37
CA THR A 541 24.36 10.39 -4.84
C THR A 541 24.41 9.82 -6.26
N ASP A 542 23.32 9.93 -7.01
CA ASP A 542 23.23 9.49 -8.41
C ASP A 542 23.58 7.99 -8.57
N GLY A 543 23.22 7.17 -7.59
CA GLY A 543 23.48 5.73 -7.52
C GLY A 543 24.90 5.33 -7.14
N CYS A 544 25.83 6.28 -6.91
CA CYS A 544 27.20 5.96 -6.53
C CYS A 544 27.30 5.37 -5.12
N ILE A 545 26.57 5.94 -4.16
CA ILE A 545 26.43 5.35 -2.81
C ILE A 545 25.07 4.68 -2.74
N SER A 546 25.06 3.36 -2.95
CA SER A 546 23.85 2.56 -2.76
C SER A 546 23.60 2.32 -1.28
N SER A 547 22.36 2.01 -0.95
CA SER A 547 21.91 1.74 0.41
C SER A 547 21.63 0.26 0.60
N MET A 548 22.01 -0.32 1.74
CA MET A 548 21.63 -1.70 2.07
C MET A 548 20.19 -1.82 2.57
N GLU A 549 19.52 -0.71 2.88
CA GLU A 549 18.09 -0.67 3.19
C GLU A 549 17.31 0.13 2.13
N GLY A 550 16.05 -0.21 1.90
CA GLY A 550 15.19 0.46 0.94
C GLY A 550 13.73 0.19 1.23
N LEU A 551 12.83 0.93 0.60
CA LEU A 551 11.41 0.78 0.92
C LEU A 551 10.80 -0.55 0.43
N PHE A 552 11.37 -1.12 -0.64
CA PHE A 552 10.81 -2.32 -1.28
C PHE A 552 11.29 -3.61 -0.62
N PHE A 553 10.99 -3.79 0.67
CA PHE A 553 11.46 -4.90 1.51
C PHE A 553 11.22 -6.27 0.87
N GLU A 554 10.00 -6.54 0.44
CA GLU A 554 9.62 -7.84 -0.12
C GLU A 554 10.22 -8.11 -1.50
N ALA A 555 10.82 -7.12 -2.16
CA ALA A 555 11.31 -7.28 -3.52
C ALA A 555 12.69 -7.95 -3.62
N ALA A 556 13.52 -7.83 -2.60
CA ALA A 556 14.90 -8.31 -2.63
C ALA A 556 15.10 -9.54 -1.74
N GLY A 557 15.56 -10.66 -2.31
CA GLY A 557 15.86 -11.87 -1.53
C GLY A 557 17.00 -11.70 -0.52
N THR A 558 17.68 -10.56 -0.53
CA THR A 558 18.76 -10.14 0.37
C THR A 558 18.28 -9.37 1.60
N THR A 559 17.02 -8.95 1.65
CA THR A 559 16.42 -8.17 2.76
C THR A 559 16.66 -8.78 4.15
N PRO A 560 16.49 -10.10 4.38
CA PRO A 560 16.72 -10.69 5.70
C PRO A 560 18.16 -10.48 6.23
N TYR A 561 19.14 -10.63 5.35
CA TYR A 561 20.56 -10.54 5.71
C TYR A 561 20.99 -9.10 5.97
N HIS A 562 20.39 -8.13 5.26
CA HIS A 562 20.53 -6.72 5.62
C HIS A 562 20.07 -6.48 7.05
N PHE A 563 18.86 -6.90 7.43
CA PHE A 563 18.36 -6.62 8.77
C PHE A 563 19.17 -7.32 9.87
N ILE A 564 19.68 -8.53 9.63
CA ILE A 564 20.65 -9.19 10.52
C ILE A 564 21.93 -8.35 10.65
N THR A 565 22.46 -7.84 9.54
CA THR A 565 23.67 -6.99 9.51
C THR A 565 23.45 -5.68 10.25
N ALA A 566 22.34 -4.99 9.95
CA ALA A 566 22.00 -3.72 10.56
C ALA A 566 21.80 -3.87 12.08
N ALA A 567 21.14 -4.94 12.54
CA ALA A 567 21.01 -5.24 13.97
C ALA A 567 22.38 -5.44 14.63
N ALA A 568 23.28 -6.20 14.00
CA ALA A 568 24.62 -6.46 14.56
C ALA A 568 25.44 -5.17 14.70
N MET A 569 25.25 -4.22 13.78
CA MET A 569 25.94 -2.93 13.78
C MET A 569 25.22 -1.82 14.56
N SER A 570 24.08 -2.11 15.18
CA SER A 570 23.30 -1.11 15.92
C SER A 570 23.23 -1.43 17.40
N LYS A 571 23.23 -0.39 18.24
CA LYS A 571 22.94 -0.53 19.67
C LYS A 571 21.60 -1.23 19.90
N GLN A 572 20.59 -0.88 19.09
CA GLN A 572 19.26 -1.51 19.09
C GLN A 572 18.63 -1.41 17.70
N SER A 573 17.93 -2.44 17.24
CA SER A 573 17.14 -2.41 16.00
C SER A 573 15.69 -2.84 16.23
N SER A 574 14.79 -2.38 15.35
CA SER A 574 13.36 -2.72 15.35
C SER A 574 13.06 -4.13 14.82
N ASN A 575 14.01 -4.73 14.08
CA ASN A 575 13.96 -6.13 13.62
C ASN A 575 12.67 -6.47 12.85
N PRO A 576 12.42 -5.81 11.69
CA PRO A 576 11.11 -5.83 11.03
C PRO A 576 10.75 -7.15 10.35
N VAL A 577 11.74 -7.92 9.87
CA VAL A 577 11.49 -9.29 9.40
C VAL A 577 11.38 -10.19 10.62
N ARG A 578 10.18 -10.73 10.86
CA ARG A 578 9.90 -11.56 12.04
C ARG A 578 10.56 -12.94 11.91
N GLU A 579 10.64 -13.64 13.04
CA GLU A 579 11.26 -14.97 13.17
C GLU A 579 12.76 -15.07 12.86
N LEU A 580 13.42 -14.04 12.30
CA LEU A 580 14.88 -14.07 12.16
C LEU A 580 15.57 -14.13 13.53
N ARG A 581 16.80 -14.66 13.52
CA ARG A 581 17.70 -14.70 14.67
C ARG A 581 18.62 -13.49 14.58
N TYR A 582 18.32 -12.45 15.34
CA TYR A 582 19.09 -11.20 15.31
C TYR A 582 20.24 -11.24 16.31
N ASP A 583 21.43 -10.87 15.85
CA ASP A 583 22.56 -10.49 16.69
C ASP A 583 22.47 -8.96 16.88
N ASN A 584 22.29 -8.46 18.11
CA ASN A 584 22.25 -7.01 18.35
C ASN A 584 23.57 -6.55 18.96
N ASN A 585 24.10 -5.41 18.49
CA ASN A 585 25.30 -4.77 19.02
C ASN A 585 26.54 -5.70 19.08
N ASP A 586 26.77 -6.48 18.03
CA ASP A 586 27.92 -7.38 17.86
C ASP A 586 28.67 -6.99 16.58
N ALA A 587 29.53 -5.97 16.68
CA ALA A 587 30.28 -5.45 15.55
C ALA A 587 31.27 -6.47 14.95
N ALA A 588 31.73 -7.46 15.73
CA ALA A 588 32.62 -8.50 15.22
C ALA A 588 31.90 -9.38 14.19
N LYS A 589 30.68 -9.85 14.52
CA LYS A 589 29.80 -10.52 13.55
C LYS A 589 29.38 -9.58 12.43
N GLY A 590 29.04 -8.34 12.77
CA GLY A 590 28.62 -7.32 11.79
C GLY A 590 29.64 -7.06 10.69
N VAL A 591 30.95 -7.07 11.00
CA VAL A 591 32.02 -6.98 9.98
C VAL A 591 32.00 -8.15 9.01
N ALA A 592 31.83 -9.38 9.50
CA ALA A 592 31.72 -10.57 8.66
C ALA A 592 30.48 -10.49 7.76
N TYR A 593 29.34 -10.05 8.30
CA TYR A 593 28.09 -9.87 7.57
C TYR A 593 28.21 -8.81 6.47
N MET A 594 28.79 -7.66 6.79
CA MET A 594 29.07 -6.59 5.82
C MET A 594 29.97 -7.07 4.68
N ARG A 595 31.02 -7.84 4.99
CA ARG A 595 31.88 -8.46 3.95
C ARG A 595 31.09 -9.41 3.07
N ALA A 596 30.30 -10.32 3.64
CA ALA A 596 29.49 -11.26 2.87
C ALA A 596 28.49 -10.55 1.92
N LEU A 597 27.97 -9.39 2.32
CA LEU A 597 27.08 -8.56 1.51
C LEU A 597 27.78 -7.54 0.60
N GLY A 598 29.11 -7.46 0.62
CA GLY A 598 29.87 -6.48 -0.17
C GLY A 598 29.58 -5.03 0.24
N VAL A 599 29.30 -4.80 1.52
CA VAL A 599 29.09 -3.46 2.09
C VAL A 599 30.44 -2.78 2.22
N LYS A 600 30.56 -1.60 1.62
CA LYS A 600 31.81 -0.83 1.60
C LYS A 600 31.90 0.18 2.73
N TYR A 601 30.76 0.75 3.12
CA TYR A 601 30.68 1.79 4.15
C TYR A 601 29.73 1.39 5.28
N PHE A 602 30.20 1.54 6.50
CA PHE A 602 29.36 1.56 7.70
C PHE A 602 29.26 2.99 8.23
N MET A 603 28.05 3.43 8.57
CA MET A 603 27.78 4.74 9.16
C MET A 603 27.29 4.55 10.59
N GLY A 604 28.18 4.76 11.57
CA GLY A 604 27.84 4.72 13.00
C GLY A 604 27.32 6.06 13.50
N PHE A 605 26.39 6.05 14.46
CA PHE A 605 25.70 7.24 14.97
C PHE A 605 25.86 7.40 16.48
N THR A 606 25.59 6.35 17.27
CA THR A 606 25.69 6.38 18.73
C THR A 606 27.14 6.19 19.17
N PRO A 607 27.56 6.79 20.30
CA PRO A 607 28.88 6.56 20.87
C PRO A 607 29.19 5.06 21.08
N GLU A 608 28.19 4.27 21.47
CA GLU A 608 28.35 2.83 21.73
C GLU A 608 28.63 2.04 20.45
N ALA A 609 27.85 2.24 19.39
CA ALA A 609 28.08 1.56 18.12
C ALA A 609 29.38 2.04 17.46
N VAL A 610 29.71 3.32 17.57
CA VAL A 610 30.99 3.87 17.09
C VAL A 610 32.17 3.27 17.85
N ALA A 611 32.08 3.12 19.17
CA ALA A 611 33.12 2.48 19.97
C ALA A 611 33.29 1.00 19.58
N ALA A 612 32.17 0.26 19.45
CA ALA A 612 32.18 -1.13 19.03
C ALA A 612 32.79 -1.31 17.63
N ALA A 613 32.45 -0.44 16.68
CA ALA A 613 33.01 -0.42 15.33
C ALA A 613 34.49 -0.04 15.30
N SER A 614 34.90 0.96 16.10
CA SER A 614 36.30 1.42 16.18
C SER A 614 37.25 0.37 16.74
N ALA A 615 36.74 -0.59 17.52
CA ALA A 615 37.50 -1.71 18.04
C ALA A 615 37.74 -2.83 17.00
N GLN A 616 37.08 -2.79 15.83
CA GLN A 616 37.20 -3.85 14.83
C GLN A 616 38.34 -3.57 13.85
N PRO A 617 39.29 -4.51 13.67
CA PRO A 617 40.39 -4.33 12.72
C PRO A 617 39.92 -4.25 11.26
N GLY A 618 38.72 -4.76 10.96
CA GLY A 618 38.13 -4.74 9.63
C GLY A 618 37.53 -3.39 9.21
N LEU A 619 37.46 -2.41 10.12
CA LEU A 619 36.81 -1.11 9.91
C LEU A 619 37.82 0.03 10.04
N VAL A 620 37.94 0.82 8.97
CA VAL A 620 38.84 1.97 8.93
C VAL A 620 38.02 3.25 8.88
N LYS A 621 38.15 4.13 9.87
CA LYS A 621 37.48 5.45 9.83
C LYS A 621 37.98 6.25 8.62
N VAL A 622 37.05 6.73 7.79
CA VAL A 622 37.35 7.51 6.57
C VAL A 622 36.74 8.90 6.58
N ALA A 623 35.66 9.13 7.34
CA ALA A 623 35.07 10.46 7.48
C ALA A 623 34.27 10.59 8.79
N GLN A 624 33.87 11.82 9.10
CA GLN A 624 32.94 12.15 10.17
C GLN A 624 32.10 13.36 9.74
N SER A 625 30.79 13.31 9.98
CA SER A 625 29.84 14.39 9.66
C SER A 625 28.83 14.53 10.80
N GLY A 626 29.00 15.57 11.63
CA GLY A 626 28.22 15.71 12.86
C GLY A 626 28.34 14.45 13.75
N PRO A 627 27.22 13.82 14.15
CA PRO A 627 27.25 12.59 14.96
C PRO A 627 27.66 11.35 14.15
N TRP A 628 27.66 11.40 12.82
CA TRP A 628 27.96 10.25 11.99
C TRP A 628 29.47 10.02 11.86
N VAL A 629 29.92 8.80 12.16
CA VAL A 629 31.28 8.33 11.89
C VAL A 629 31.24 7.26 10.80
N ILE A 630 31.95 7.51 9.70
CA ILE A 630 31.92 6.66 8.52
C ILE A 630 33.18 5.79 8.51
N PHE A 631 32.98 4.48 8.42
CA PHE A 631 34.03 3.47 8.34
C PHE A 631 33.99 2.79 6.98
N ARG A 632 35.17 2.58 6.37
CA ARG A 632 35.37 1.69 5.24
C ARG A 632 35.56 0.26 5.73
N VAL A 633 34.81 -0.67 5.15
CA VAL A 633 34.91 -2.10 5.42
C VAL A 633 35.95 -2.72 4.50
N SER A 634 36.95 -3.39 5.09
CA SER A 634 37.96 -4.17 4.35
C SER A 634 37.37 -5.47 3.78
N GLU A 635 37.94 -5.97 2.67
CA GLU A 635 37.55 -7.25 2.03
C GLU A 635 36.08 -7.30 1.56
N SER A 636 35.57 -6.14 1.15
CA SER A 636 34.18 -5.92 0.72
C SER A 636 33.99 -5.94 -0.81
N ASP A 637 34.96 -6.49 -1.56
CA ASP A 637 34.93 -6.52 -3.03
C ASP A 637 33.64 -7.13 -3.59
N LEU A 638 33.13 -6.56 -4.66
CA LEU A 638 31.87 -6.98 -5.28
C LEU A 638 31.98 -8.35 -5.97
N VAL A 639 33.12 -8.61 -6.60
CA VAL A 639 33.40 -9.84 -7.37
C VAL A 639 34.63 -10.50 -6.78
N VAL A 640 34.46 -11.74 -6.29
CA VAL A 640 35.47 -12.42 -5.47
C VAL A 640 35.73 -13.83 -6.03
N PRO A 641 36.99 -14.21 -6.32
CA PRO A 641 37.31 -15.58 -6.69
C PRO A 641 37.11 -16.54 -5.51
N LEU A 642 36.45 -17.67 -5.75
CA LEU A 642 36.24 -18.67 -4.70
C LEU A 642 37.51 -19.52 -4.51
N LYS A 643 37.80 -19.86 -3.25
CA LYS A 643 38.92 -20.74 -2.87
C LYS A 643 38.51 -22.21 -2.74
N VAL A 644 37.22 -22.45 -2.51
CA VAL A 644 36.63 -23.79 -2.36
C VAL A 644 35.42 -23.89 -3.29
N GLN A 645 35.29 -25.04 -3.95
CA GLN A 645 34.17 -25.30 -4.85
C GLN A 645 32.84 -25.25 -4.09
N PRO A 646 31.79 -24.58 -4.61
CA PRO A 646 30.46 -24.61 -4.01
C PRO A 646 29.87 -26.02 -3.92
N VAL A 647 28.88 -26.17 -3.03
CA VAL A 647 28.12 -27.41 -2.83
C VAL A 647 26.65 -27.15 -3.16
N VAL A 648 26.01 -28.05 -3.91
CA VAL A 648 24.58 -27.96 -4.23
C VAL A 648 23.77 -28.56 -3.08
N VAL A 649 22.83 -27.79 -2.55
CA VAL A 649 22.00 -28.21 -1.40
C VAL A 649 20.57 -28.47 -1.86
N SER A 650 20.04 -29.64 -1.49
CA SER A 650 18.68 -30.04 -1.80
C SER A 650 17.63 -29.08 -1.21
N MET A 651 16.72 -28.63 -2.08
CA MET A 651 15.60 -27.75 -1.76
C MET A 651 14.30 -28.53 -1.47
N ALA A 652 14.38 -29.85 -1.28
CA ALA A 652 13.21 -30.71 -1.03
C ALA A 652 12.50 -30.30 0.28
N SER A 653 11.47 -29.47 0.16
CA SER A 653 10.66 -28.92 1.26
C SER A 653 9.23 -28.65 0.77
N GLY A 654 8.26 -28.70 1.68
CA GLY A 654 6.91 -28.20 1.43
C GLY A 654 6.86 -26.68 1.19
N ASP A 655 7.90 -25.97 1.63
CA ASP A 655 8.13 -24.55 1.36
C ASP A 655 9.60 -24.33 0.95
N PRO A 656 9.91 -24.32 -0.37
CA PRO A 656 11.26 -24.05 -0.87
C PRO A 656 11.76 -22.63 -0.57
N ARG A 657 10.85 -21.65 -0.40
CA ARG A 657 11.23 -20.27 -0.07
C ARG A 657 11.73 -20.20 1.38
N GLU A 658 11.00 -20.82 2.31
CA GLU A 658 11.44 -20.94 3.71
C GLU A 658 12.75 -21.74 3.79
N ARG A 659 12.86 -22.87 3.09
CA ARG A 659 14.10 -23.66 3.07
C ARG A 659 15.31 -22.84 2.59
N TRP A 660 15.12 -21.97 1.60
CA TRP A 660 16.23 -21.13 1.14
C TRP A 660 16.62 -20.09 2.19
N LEU A 661 15.64 -19.53 2.88
CA LEU A 661 15.89 -18.62 4.00
C LEU A 661 16.68 -19.32 5.11
N GLU A 662 16.27 -20.54 5.51
CA GLU A 662 16.96 -21.37 6.50
C GLU A 662 18.44 -21.60 6.11
N ILE A 663 18.69 -22.07 4.88
CA ILE A 663 20.05 -22.33 4.36
C ILE A 663 20.86 -21.03 4.37
N GLY A 664 20.28 -19.96 3.82
CA GLY A 664 20.94 -18.68 3.69
C GLY A 664 21.30 -18.06 5.04
N THR A 665 20.39 -18.05 6.02
CA THR A 665 20.67 -17.50 7.36
C THR A 665 21.64 -18.38 8.15
N SER A 666 21.56 -19.71 8.00
CA SER A 666 22.47 -20.64 8.67
C SER A 666 23.90 -20.44 8.16
N TRP A 667 24.11 -20.39 6.84
CA TRP A 667 25.41 -20.08 6.27
C TRP A 667 25.88 -18.66 6.66
N PHE A 668 24.98 -17.67 6.64
CA PHE A 668 25.35 -16.28 6.90
C PHE A 668 25.81 -16.05 8.35
N GLN A 669 25.18 -16.70 9.32
CA GLN A 669 25.47 -16.52 10.76
C GLN A 669 26.42 -17.57 11.35
N GLN A 670 26.56 -18.72 10.69
CA GLN A 670 27.37 -19.88 11.14
C GLN A 670 28.21 -20.41 9.97
N ALA A 671 28.92 -19.51 9.29
CA ALA A 671 29.71 -19.86 8.10
C ALA A 671 30.78 -20.93 8.37
N ASP A 672 31.24 -21.06 9.61
CA ASP A 672 32.19 -22.06 10.08
C ASP A 672 31.63 -23.49 10.10
N GLU A 673 30.30 -23.66 10.17
CA GLU A 673 29.63 -24.97 10.05
C GLU A 673 29.52 -25.44 8.59
N TRP A 674 29.89 -24.60 7.62
CA TRP A 674 29.79 -24.86 6.18
C TRP A 674 31.16 -24.81 5.51
N ALA A 675 31.73 -25.99 5.21
CA ALA A 675 33.04 -26.07 4.58
C ALA A 675 33.09 -25.59 3.11
N ALA A 676 31.92 -25.39 2.49
CA ALA A 676 31.76 -24.85 1.14
C ALA A 676 30.51 -23.97 1.05
N LEU A 677 30.48 -23.06 0.06
CA LEU A 677 29.35 -22.17 -0.17
C LEU A 677 28.12 -22.94 -0.69
N PRO A 678 26.95 -22.85 -0.03
CA PRO A 678 25.71 -23.49 -0.50
C PRO A 678 25.17 -22.85 -1.78
N ALA A 679 24.77 -23.68 -2.73
CA ALA A 679 24.11 -23.31 -3.98
C ALA A 679 22.76 -24.02 -4.14
N ASP A 680 21.75 -23.36 -4.73
CA ASP A 680 20.45 -24.01 -5.03
C ASP A 680 20.52 -24.95 -6.24
N ALA A 681 21.47 -24.68 -7.14
CA ALA A 681 21.72 -25.39 -8.37
C ALA A 681 23.19 -25.21 -8.75
N GLY A 682 23.70 -26.11 -9.58
CA GLY A 682 25.07 -26.08 -10.02
C GLY A 682 25.36 -27.13 -11.09
N PRO A 683 26.58 -27.13 -11.65
CA PRO A 683 27.08 -28.21 -12.48
C PRO A 683 27.02 -29.57 -11.76
N ARG A 684 26.91 -30.66 -12.54
CA ARG A 684 26.76 -32.03 -12.01
C ARG A 684 28.00 -32.52 -11.26
N GLU A 685 29.15 -31.92 -11.54
CA GLU A 685 30.43 -32.19 -10.90
C GLU A 685 30.56 -31.57 -9.50
N TRP A 686 29.67 -30.65 -9.11
CA TRP A 686 29.63 -30.16 -7.73
C TRP A 686 29.09 -31.24 -6.79
N GLN A 687 29.56 -31.23 -5.54
CA GLN A 687 29.02 -32.13 -4.53
C GLN A 687 27.55 -31.77 -4.29
N HIS A 688 26.67 -32.77 -4.23
CA HIS A 688 25.25 -32.61 -3.93
C HIS A 688 24.97 -33.18 -2.53
N ILE A 689 24.38 -32.36 -1.66
CA ILE A 689 24.06 -32.73 -0.27
C ILE A 689 22.62 -32.36 0.09
N ASP A 690 22.14 -32.91 1.18
CA ASP A 690 20.90 -32.51 1.82
C ASP A 690 21.16 -31.48 2.94
N ALA A 691 20.15 -30.68 3.27
CA ALA A 691 20.15 -29.85 4.46
C ALA A 691 19.27 -30.47 5.54
N LYS A 692 19.82 -30.61 6.75
CA LYS A 692 19.11 -31.16 7.91
C LYS A 692 18.85 -30.05 8.93
N ILE A 693 17.63 -30.00 9.46
CA ILE A 693 17.29 -29.10 10.56
C ILE A 693 17.98 -29.57 11.84
N ASP A 694 18.65 -28.65 12.51
CA ASP A 694 19.17 -28.88 13.85
C ASP A 694 18.05 -28.70 14.89
N LEU A 695 17.39 -29.81 15.20
CA LEU A 695 16.29 -29.85 16.17
C LEU A 695 16.73 -29.43 17.58
N THR A 696 18.02 -29.49 17.93
CA THR A 696 18.50 -29.11 19.26
C THR A 696 18.52 -27.59 19.46
N ARG A 697 18.63 -26.83 18.35
CA ARG A 697 18.64 -25.36 18.35
C ARG A 697 17.32 -24.75 17.87
N ARG A 698 16.28 -25.56 17.67
CA ARG A 698 14.95 -25.09 17.28
C ARG A 698 14.35 -24.18 18.37
N THR A 699 13.72 -23.09 17.94
CA THR A 699 13.00 -22.18 18.83
C THR A 699 11.57 -22.02 18.33
N GLY A 700 10.60 -22.53 19.09
CA GLY A 700 9.19 -22.56 18.70
C GLY A 700 8.88 -23.56 17.58
N GLU A 701 7.63 -23.99 17.51
CA GLU A 701 7.13 -24.87 16.45
C GLU A 701 6.65 -24.07 15.23
N PRO A 702 6.70 -24.65 14.01
CA PRO A 702 6.14 -24.02 12.82
C PRO A 702 4.68 -23.58 13.03
N GLY A 703 4.40 -22.30 12.75
CA GLY A 703 3.06 -21.71 12.92
C GLY A 703 2.73 -21.26 14.36
N ALA A 704 3.60 -21.49 15.34
CA ALA A 704 3.42 -21.01 16.71
C ALA A 704 4.00 -19.60 16.91
N PRO A 705 3.40 -18.76 17.78
CA PRO A 705 3.97 -17.48 18.16
C PRO A 705 5.39 -17.63 18.76
N GLY A 706 6.29 -16.71 18.43
CA GLY A 706 7.66 -16.71 18.95
C GLY A 706 8.63 -17.69 18.26
N ARG A 707 8.17 -18.39 17.21
CA ARG A 707 9.00 -19.19 16.30
C ARG A 707 10.18 -18.37 15.75
N ARG A 708 11.33 -19.03 15.60
CA ARG A 708 12.49 -18.50 14.85
C ARG A 708 12.83 -19.40 13.69
N VAL A 709 13.28 -18.86 12.55
CA VAL A 709 13.76 -19.65 11.40
C VAL A 709 14.74 -20.74 11.87
N ASP A 710 14.56 -21.96 11.36
CA ASP A 710 15.37 -23.09 11.77
C ASP A 710 16.82 -22.90 11.32
N ILE A 711 17.72 -23.41 12.15
CA ILE A 711 19.12 -23.57 11.78
C ILE A 711 19.23 -24.90 11.05
N VAL A 712 19.84 -24.88 9.86
CA VAL A 712 20.12 -26.06 9.06
C VAL A 712 21.62 -26.28 8.91
N THR A 713 22.02 -27.54 8.94
CA THR A 713 23.40 -27.99 8.78
C THR A 713 23.51 -28.96 7.59
N PRO A 714 24.73 -29.17 7.05
CA PRO A 714 24.97 -30.21 6.07
C PRO A 714 24.50 -31.59 6.55
N GLY A 715 23.64 -32.25 5.77
CA GLY A 715 23.16 -33.61 6.06
C GLY A 715 24.24 -34.68 5.87
N GLN A 716 25.26 -34.37 5.07
CA GLN A 716 26.45 -35.17 4.81
C GLN A 716 27.70 -34.30 5.02
N ALA A 717 28.83 -34.94 5.33
CA ALA A 717 30.11 -34.24 5.41
C ALA A 717 30.48 -33.65 4.03
N ILE A 718 30.81 -32.37 4.00
CA ILE A 718 31.30 -31.70 2.81
C ILE A 718 32.78 -32.03 2.66
N GLU A 719 33.18 -32.54 1.49
CA GLU A 719 34.59 -32.76 1.15
C GLU A 719 35.10 -31.53 0.38
N PRO A 720 35.89 -30.62 1.00
CA PRO A 720 36.22 -29.35 0.38
C PRO A 720 37.15 -29.55 -0.82
N VAL A 721 36.71 -29.12 -2.00
CA VAL A 721 37.53 -29.14 -3.21
C VAL A 721 38.22 -27.79 -3.36
N ALA A 722 39.54 -27.75 -3.17
CA ALA A 722 40.33 -26.54 -3.33
C ALA A 722 40.34 -26.08 -4.80
N LEU A 723 40.12 -24.79 -5.01
CA LEU A 723 40.13 -24.16 -6.33
C LEU A 723 41.49 -23.48 -6.59
N PRO A 724 41.98 -23.50 -7.85
CA PRO A 724 43.22 -22.80 -8.18
C PRO A 724 43.02 -21.27 -8.05
N PRO A 725 44.06 -20.51 -7.67
CA PRO A 725 43.96 -19.07 -7.56
C PRO A 725 43.66 -18.42 -8.92
N VAL A 726 42.85 -17.37 -8.88
CA VAL A 726 42.39 -16.55 -10.00
C VAL A 726 42.41 -15.09 -9.60
N VAL A 727 42.83 -14.24 -10.53
CA VAL A 727 42.81 -12.79 -10.38
C VAL A 727 41.60 -12.23 -11.13
N VAL A 728 40.77 -11.51 -10.39
CA VAL A 728 39.66 -10.72 -10.95
C VAL A 728 40.13 -9.28 -11.13
N SER A 729 39.84 -8.68 -12.29
CA SER A 729 40.18 -7.30 -12.61
C SER A 729 39.07 -6.62 -13.40
N ASN A 730 39.17 -5.29 -13.59
CA ASN A 730 38.24 -4.50 -14.40
C ASN A 730 36.76 -4.68 -14.01
N VAL A 731 36.48 -4.76 -12.71
CA VAL A 731 35.11 -4.88 -12.21
C VAL A 731 34.37 -3.58 -12.47
N VAL A 732 33.30 -3.65 -13.27
CA VAL A 732 32.40 -2.53 -13.55
C VAL A 732 30.99 -2.94 -13.18
N GLN A 733 30.37 -2.18 -12.26
CA GLN A 733 28.97 -2.31 -11.90
C GLN A 733 28.16 -1.22 -12.59
N GLY A 734 27.28 -1.60 -13.51
CA GLY A 734 26.22 -0.75 -14.04
C GLY A 734 24.95 -0.86 -13.21
N GLN A 735 23.89 -0.16 -13.63
CA GLN A 735 22.61 -0.20 -12.92
C GLN A 735 21.89 -1.56 -13.05
N SER A 736 22.13 -2.29 -14.15
CA SER A 736 21.48 -3.58 -14.41
C SER A 736 22.44 -4.65 -14.96
N ASP A 737 23.73 -4.44 -14.80
CA ASP A 737 24.78 -5.31 -15.30
C ASP A 737 26.04 -5.24 -14.44
N VAL A 738 26.83 -6.31 -14.46
CA VAL A 738 28.15 -6.39 -13.83
C VAL A 738 29.08 -7.05 -14.83
N SER A 739 30.25 -6.47 -15.06
CA SER A 739 31.28 -7.06 -15.91
C SER A 739 32.64 -7.07 -15.21
N PHE A 740 33.46 -8.05 -15.56
CA PHE A 740 34.81 -8.21 -15.02
C PHE A 740 35.65 -9.11 -15.93
N SER A 741 36.96 -9.07 -15.72
CA SER A 741 37.92 -9.94 -16.39
C SER A 741 38.55 -10.92 -15.41
N VAL A 742 38.87 -12.12 -15.89
CA VAL A 742 39.63 -13.15 -15.17
C VAL A 742 40.88 -13.54 -15.94
N ASP A 743 41.95 -13.87 -15.23
CA ASP A 743 43.18 -14.42 -15.83
C ASP A 743 43.03 -15.91 -16.18
N LYS A 744 42.16 -16.63 -15.47
CA LYS A 744 41.90 -18.07 -15.65
C LYS A 744 40.41 -18.38 -15.71
N ILE A 745 40.04 -19.18 -16.70
CA ILE A 745 38.66 -19.67 -16.88
C ILE A 745 38.42 -20.97 -16.08
N GLY A 746 37.14 -21.35 -15.94
CA GLY A 746 36.73 -22.60 -15.31
C GLY A 746 36.68 -22.58 -13.78
N VAL A 747 37.10 -21.50 -13.14
CA VAL A 747 37.08 -21.35 -11.68
C VAL A 747 35.84 -20.55 -11.24
N PRO A 748 35.02 -21.05 -10.31
CA PRO A 748 33.88 -20.33 -9.77
C PRO A 748 34.22 -18.94 -9.20
N ILE A 749 33.47 -17.93 -9.63
CA ILE A 749 33.58 -16.53 -9.16
C ILE A 749 32.27 -16.13 -8.49
N LEU A 750 32.36 -15.62 -7.25
CA LEU A 750 31.24 -15.04 -6.51
C LEU A 750 31.00 -13.60 -6.96
N VAL A 751 29.76 -13.29 -7.32
CA VAL A 751 29.27 -11.94 -7.58
C VAL A 751 28.28 -11.61 -6.46
N ARG A 752 28.66 -10.69 -5.58
CA ARG A 752 27.84 -10.25 -4.43
C ARG A 752 26.70 -9.32 -4.88
N VAL A 753 25.88 -9.74 -5.84
CA VAL A 753 24.65 -9.06 -6.26
C VAL A 753 23.48 -10.00 -6.01
N SER A 754 22.37 -9.46 -5.51
CA SER A 754 21.19 -10.26 -5.19
C SER A 754 20.74 -11.07 -6.40
N TYR A 755 20.51 -12.37 -6.21
CA TYR A 755 20.06 -13.25 -7.27
C TYR A 755 18.58 -13.04 -7.58
N PHE A 756 18.28 -13.11 -8.87
CA PHE A 756 16.94 -13.18 -9.42
C PHE A 756 16.98 -13.98 -10.74
N PRO A 757 15.97 -14.80 -11.09
CA PRO A 757 16.02 -15.68 -12.26
C PRO A 757 16.13 -14.98 -13.63
N ASN A 758 15.98 -13.66 -13.68
CA ASN A 758 16.10 -12.88 -14.92
C ASN A 758 17.56 -12.47 -15.25
N TRP A 759 18.51 -12.74 -14.36
CA TRP A 759 19.93 -12.54 -14.65
C TRP A 759 20.41 -13.52 -15.71
N LYS A 760 21.13 -13.00 -16.70
CA LYS A 760 21.79 -13.74 -17.77
C LYS A 760 23.28 -13.48 -17.69
N VAL A 761 24.07 -14.38 -18.26
CA VAL A 761 25.52 -14.23 -18.31
C VAL A 761 26.08 -14.57 -19.69
N ASP A 762 27.01 -13.74 -20.15
CA ASP A 762 27.83 -13.95 -21.33
C ASP A 762 29.27 -14.24 -20.89
N GLY A 763 29.93 -15.20 -21.55
CA GLY A 763 31.31 -15.59 -21.22
C GLY A 763 31.46 -16.45 -19.95
N ALA A 764 30.37 -17.02 -19.42
CA ALA A 764 30.39 -17.95 -18.29
C ALA A 764 29.19 -18.91 -18.30
N LYS A 765 29.24 -19.96 -17.47
CA LYS A 765 28.07 -20.76 -17.07
C LYS A 765 27.42 -20.16 -15.81
N GLY A 766 26.10 -20.29 -15.67
CA GLY A 766 25.30 -19.76 -14.56
C GLY A 766 24.36 -18.63 -15.03
N PRO A 767 24.07 -17.61 -14.20
CA PRO A 767 24.46 -17.51 -12.79
C PRO A 767 23.69 -18.51 -11.91
N PHE A 768 24.39 -19.11 -10.94
CA PHE A 768 23.81 -20.00 -9.94
C PHE A 768 23.51 -19.23 -8.67
N ARG A 769 22.37 -19.45 -8.04
CA ARG A 769 22.02 -18.79 -6.77
C ARG A 769 22.79 -19.46 -5.64
N VAL A 770 23.45 -18.65 -4.82
CA VAL A 770 24.22 -19.10 -3.66
C VAL A 770 23.84 -18.35 -2.40
N ALA A 771 24.10 -18.93 -1.24
CA ALA A 771 23.88 -18.24 0.03
C ALA A 771 24.66 -16.91 0.09
N PRO A 772 24.12 -15.85 0.69
CA PRO A 772 22.80 -15.80 1.32
C PRO A 772 21.66 -15.51 0.32
N ASN A 773 21.93 -14.85 -0.80
CA ASN A 773 21.06 -14.80 -2.00
C ASN A 773 21.87 -14.16 -3.13
N MET A 774 23.10 -14.61 -3.35
CA MET A 774 24.05 -14.00 -4.30
C MET A 774 24.22 -14.90 -5.53
N MET A 775 25.14 -14.55 -6.42
CA MET A 775 25.36 -15.27 -7.67
C MET A 775 26.77 -15.86 -7.75
N VAL A 776 26.89 -17.07 -8.28
CA VAL A 776 28.17 -17.63 -8.74
C VAL A 776 28.11 -17.87 -10.24
N VAL A 777 29.20 -17.54 -10.93
CA VAL A 777 29.41 -17.83 -12.35
C VAL A 777 30.71 -18.59 -12.55
N ILE A 778 30.77 -19.40 -13.60
CA ILE A 778 31.98 -20.16 -13.96
C ILE A 778 32.46 -19.65 -15.32
N PRO A 779 33.51 -18.82 -15.38
CA PRO A 779 33.97 -18.20 -16.62
C PRO A 779 34.32 -19.25 -17.68
N THR A 780 33.85 -19.04 -18.90
CA THR A 780 34.23 -19.77 -20.12
C THR A 780 35.05 -18.89 -21.07
N SER A 781 35.15 -17.60 -20.76
CA SER A 781 35.95 -16.58 -21.41
C SER A 781 36.65 -15.73 -20.35
N ASN A 782 37.75 -15.07 -20.71
CA ASN A 782 38.44 -14.12 -19.84
C ASN A 782 37.63 -12.87 -19.53
N ASN A 783 36.57 -12.58 -20.31
CA ASN A 783 35.66 -11.47 -20.06
C ASN A 783 34.26 -12.01 -19.78
N VAL A 784 33.72 -11.65 -18.63
CA VAL A 784 32.40 -12.08 -18.15
C VAL A 784 31.49 -10.86 -18.03
N LYS A 785 30.25 -10.99 -18.51
CA LYS A 785 29.22 -9.98 -18.33
C LYS A 785 27.92 -10.59 -17.87
N LEU A 786 27.45 -10.19 -16.70
CA LEU A 786 26.11 -10.48 -16.19
C LEU A 786 25.20 -9.30 -16.54
N HIS A 787 23.98 -9.57 -16.99
CA HIS A 787 22.99 -8.53 -17.25
C HIS A 787 21.56 -8.99 -16.90
N TYR A 788 20.75 -8.08 -16.37
CA TYR A 788 19.35 -8.33 -16.07
C TYR A 788 18.48 -8.11 -17.32
N GLY A 789 17.68 -9.11 -17.70
CA GLY A 789 16.88 -9.06 -18.92
C GLY A 789 15.46 -9.59 -18.78
N SER A 790 14.62 -9.30 -19.78
CA SER A 790 13.28 -9.89 -19.88
C SER A 790 13.35 -11.37 -20.28
N THR A 791 12.37 -12.12 -19.79
CA THR A 791 12.13 -13.53 -20.12
C THR A 791 11.01 -13.68 -21.16
N LEU A 792 10.84 -14.87 -21.73
CA LEU A 792 9.71 -15.18 -22.62
C LEU A 792 8.36 -14.90 -21.94
N ARG A 793 8.25 -15.19 -20.63
CA ARG A 793 7.05 -14.93 -19.82
C ARG A 793 6.72 -13.44 -19.77
N ASP A 794 7.74 -12.58 -19.62
CA ASP A 794 7.55 -11.13 -19.63
C ASP A 794 7.00 -10.66 -21.00
N TYR A 795 7.56 -11.14 -22.11
CA TYR A 795 7.09 -10.78 -23.45
C TYR A 795 5.65 -11.24 -23.73
N MET A 796 5.28 -12.45 -23.29
CA MET A 796 3.91 -12.95 -23.41
C MET A 796 2.92 -12.14 -22.58
N ALA A 797 3.32 -11.70 -21.39
CA ALA A 797 2.49 -10.83 -20.55
C ALA A 797 2.19 -9.49 -21.24
N TYR A 798 3.22 -8.86 -21.84
CA TYR A 798 3.01 -7.64 -22.65
C TYR A 798 2.13 -7.89 -23.87
N LEU A 799 2.33 -9.01 -24.60
CA LEU A 799 1.50 -9.36 -25.76
C LEU A 799 0.02 -9.46 -25.38
N LEU A 800 -0.31 -10.12 -24.27
CA LEU A 800 -1.68 -10.22 -23.77
C LEU A 800 -2.29 -8.85 -23.45
N THR A 801 -1.50 -7.95 -22.86
CA THR A 801 -1.92 -6.56 -22.63
C THR A 801 -2.19 -5.81 -23.93
N PHE A 802 -1.30 -5.92 -24.93
CA PHE A 802 -1.53 -5.30 -26.24
C PHE A 802 -2.75 -5.86 -26.97
N ILE A 803 -3.00 -7.18 -26.86
CA ILE A 803 -4.24 -7.80 -27.37
C ILE A 803 -5.46 -7.18 -26.68
N GLY A 804 -5.44 -7.05 -25.35
CA GLY A 804 -6.51 -6.40 -24.59
C GLY A 804 -6.80 -4.97 -25.06
N ILE A 805 -5.75 -4.16 -25.24
CA ILE A 805 -5.84 -2.78 -25.77
C ILE A 805 -6.44 -2.80 -27.18
N GLY A 806 -5.91 -3.62 -28.09
CA GLY A 806 -6.36 -3.71 -29.48
C GLY A 806 -7.83 -4.12 -29.61
N LEU A 807 -8.27 -5.10 -28.81
CA LEU A 807 -9.67 -5.54 -28.78
C LEU A 807 -10.62 -4.45 -28.29
N LEU A 808 -10.25 -3.69 -27.25
CA LEU A 808 -11.06 -2.56 -26.77
C LEU A 808 -11.12 -1.42 -27.81
N MET A 809 -10.01 -1.12 -28.48
CA MET A 809 -9.97 -0.12 -29.55
C MET A 809 -10.84 -0.52 -30.75
N ARG A 810 -10.77 -1.79 -31.18
CA ARG A 810 -11.61 -2.32 -32.27
C ARG A 810 -13.09 -2.20 -31.92
N ARG A 811 -13.47 -2.57 -30.71
CA ARG A 811 -14.87 -2.48 -30.25
C ARG A 811 -15.37 -1.05 -30.17
N ARG A 812 -14.53 -0.11 -29.70
CA ARG A 812 -14.87 1.32 -29.69
C ARG A 812 -15.13 1.85 -31.11
N ARG A 813 -14.33 1.42 -32.09
CA ARG A 813 -14.52 1.78 -33.51
C ARG A 813 -15.80 1.19 -34.09
N GLN A 814 -16.10 -0.08 -33.81
CA GLN A 814 -17.35 -0.73 -34.26
C GLN A 814 -18.59 -0.01 -33.73
N MET A 815 -18.64 0.29 -32.43
CA MET A 815 -19.77 1.03 -31.87
C MET A 815 -19.92 2.42 -32.52
N ARG A 816 -18.82 3.15 -32.75
CA ARG A 816 -18.88 4.44 -33.45
C ARG A 816 -19.46 4.32 -34.87
N ARG A 817 -19.19 3.23 -35.58
CA ARG A 817 -19.72 2.97 -36.92
C ARG A 817 -21.17 2.50 -36.92
N GLU A 818 -21.63 1.85 -35.86
CA GLU A 818 -23.04 1.47 -35.68
C GLU A 818 -23.92 2.66 -35.26
N PHE A 819 -23.31 3.70 -34.70
CA PHE A 819 -23.97 4.96 -34.32
C PHE A 819 -23.98 6.03 -35.41
N GLN A 820 -23.14 5.89 -36.44
CA GLN A 820 -23.11 6.72 -37.65
C GLN A 820 -23.97 6.06 -38.72
#